data_AF-A0A935SQ98-F1
#
_entry.id   AF-A0A935SQ98-F1
#
_cell.length_a   1.000
_cell.length_b   1.000
_cell.length_c   1.000
_cell.angle_alpha   90.00
_cell.angle_beta   90.00
_cell.angle_gamma   90.00
#
_symmetry.space_group_name_H-M   'P 1'
#
loop_
_entity.id
_entity.type
_entity.pdbx_description
1 polymer ?
#
loop_
_entity_poly.entity_id
_entity_poly.type
_entity_poly.pdbx_seq_one_letter_code
_entity_poly.pdbx_strand_id
1 'polypeptide(L)'
;MKKQIIVLLLFVCSISAQAQVRGARRAANSVLPASSAPINSAVNTLPIRRVILYSNGVAYIERRGIVSGNAEVNLSFKQSQVDDVLKSMIVLDLGQGKIGAVSYNSSAPISSRMSEIPFSVDPVSTSAGGVASVLAQLQGAKVLVTSTKGTASGSILTLERKQITVEKETQTTTILVIASESGEITSFDLRDVRSVKMLDDGTRKDINEFANAAASARRLDAKTITVTSQGSGQREMVVSYTIAAPIWKTTYRVVLDEAGQPFFQGWAIVDNVSEEDWQSVQMSLVSGSPISFIQNLQKPFYRYRPVVPTPSDLQLEPQIYEPESGSGSGSGETTVETSSSQVTSTVASKQVKSLPGRTGGFQIDGASGSENVYVIDGQEVTNFRTGSLESNFSSAKSEIKVSDVLTGGNSGIQTAATGGEIGDLFQYNIEQPVTVERNRSALIPIVQTKMEGERVSVYNQAVRPDRPFSGVLLKNGTKLTLEAGSMTVIDGNAYAGEALMERLKPKEQRLISFALDLGTHVKVRNEGDSEPARLIKAVDGVLQVHYFRTDQRTYEITNQTGRAKVMYIEYPIRDGWQLSDDSPKPDYSTQKYYRFRVELGPLEDKKIKISVRQPLMESYQLAQLNRVDLQTFFTKGYINDETRVRLEKIIDIRSQSAQIEAKLNGFDDEVEKIEDDQKRLRENIEALSKTPEAKTLIARYIAKANDQETRLEEMEKERRSLSEQRLQLARDLAAAIRTFEVK
;
A
#
# COMPACT_ATOMS: atom_id res chain seq x y z
N MET A 1 -54.98 -53.37 8.28
CA MET A 1 -55.09 -53.51 9.75
C MET A 1 -55.61 -52.16 10.29
N LYS A 2 -56.93 -51.98 10.39
CA LYS A 2 -57.76 -51.86 11.63
C LYS A 2 -57.21 -50.79 12.61
N LYS A 3 -57.86 -49.60 12.72
CA LYS A 3 -58.94 -49.19 13.69
C LYS A 3 -58.35 -48.88 15.09
N GLN A 4 -58.67 -47.87 15.91
CA GLN A 4 -59.82 -47.00 16.25
C GLN A 4 -59.28 -45.89 17.23
N ILE A 5 -59.70 -44.62 17.28
CA ILE A 5 -60.96 -43.98 17.78
C ILE A 5 -61.12 -43.89 19.33
N ILE A 6 -61.04 -42.62 19.83
CA ILE A 6 -61.91 -41.84 20.77
C ILE A 6 -61.96 -42.14 22.31
N VAL A 7 -62.12 -41.04 23.07
CA VAL A 7 -62.91 -40.78 24.32
C VAL A 7 -62.03 -40.67 25.59
N LEU A 8 -61.81 -39.54 26.29
CA LEU A 8 -62.65 -38.47 26.88
C LEU A 8 -63.26 -38.82 28.27
N LEU A 9 -63.03 -37.91 29.23
CA LEU A 9 -63.94 -37.46 30.32
C LEU A 9 -63.85 -38.05 31.77
N LEU A 10 -63.59 -37.11 32.69
CA LEU A 10 -64.27 -36.80 33.99
C LEU A 10 -64.37 -37.82 35.15
N PHE A 11 -63.96 -37.36 36.35
CA PHE A 11 -64.72 -37.28 37.64
C PHE A 11 -63.77 -36.63 38.69
N VAL A 12 -64.01 -35.51 39.38
CA VAL A 12 -65.10 -34.94 40.23
C VAL A 12 -65.08 -35.44 41.69
N CYS A 13 -64.98 -34.45 42.61
CA CYS A 13 -65.45 -34.42 44.02
C CYS A 13 -64.62 -35.18 45.09
N SER A 14 -64.47 -34.78 46.37
CA SER A 14 -65.00 -33.65 47.18
C SER A 14 -64.41 -33.69 48.62
N ILE A 15 -64.33 -32.51 49.28
CA ILE A 15 -64.75 -32.17 50.69
C ILE A 15 -64.05 -32.97 51.85
N SER A 16 -63.48 -32.44 52.96
CA SER A 16 -63.95 -31.39 53.89
C SER A 16 -62.94 -31.11 55.04
N ALA A 17 -63.04 -29.89 55.61
CA ALA A 17 -63.00 -29.50 57.06
C ALA A 17 -61.67 -29.63 57.86
N GLN A 18 -61.26 -28.78 58.82
CA GLN A 18 -61.83 -27.76 59.74
C GLN A 18 -60.73 -26.70 60.01
N ALA A 19 -60.93 -25.38 59.91
CA ALA A 19 -61.54 -24.43 60.86
C ALA A 19 -60.88 -24.29 62.25
N GLN A 20 -60.19 -23.16 62.50
CA GLN A 20 -60.30 -22.45 63.79
C GLN A 20 -59.98 -20.95 63.67
N VAL A 21 -60.82 -20.14 64.33
CA VAL A 21 -60.96 -18.68 64.26
C VAL A 21 -60.55 -18.04 65.59
N ARG A 22 -59.94 -16.84 65.54
CA ARG A 22 -60.08 -15.66 66.46
C ARG A 22 -58.86 -14.74 66.21
N GLY A 23 -58.91 -13.44 65.96
CA GLY A 23 -59.94 -12.41 65.92
C GLY A 23 -59.37 -11.10 66.51
N ALA A 24 -59.39 -9.97 65.80
CA ALA A 24 -59.54 -8.60 66.35
C ALA A 24 -59.46 -7.46 65.29
N ARG A 25 -60.62 -6.81 65.10
CA ARG A 25 -60.98 -5.43 64.70
C ARG A 25 -59.96 -4.40 64.14
N ARG A 26 -60.34 -3.89 62.95
CA ARG A 26 -60.58 -2.49 62.49
C ARG A 26 -59.50 -1.41 62.69
N ALA A 27 -59.03 -0.87 61.55
CA ALA A 27 -59.08 0.57 61.25
C ALA A 27 -59.15 0.77 59.72
N ALA A 28 -60.17 1.49 59.26
CA ALA A 28 -60.29 1.93 57.88
C ALA A 28 -59.49 3.23 57.72
N ASN A 29 -58.59 3.28 56.73
CA ASN A 29 -58.03 4.53 56.23
C ASN A 29 -58.11 4.53 54.70
N SER A 30 -58.72 5.60 54.20
CA SER A 30 -58.89 5.98 52.81
C SER A 30 -57.56 6.04 52.06
N VAL A 31 -57.45 5.28 50.97
CA VAL A 31 -56.34 5.39 50.01
C VAL A 31 -56.70 6.46 48.97
N LEU A 32 -55.97 7.56 49.00
CA LEU A 32 -55.90 8.54 47.90
C LEU A 32 -55.41 7.85 46.62
N PRO A 33 -55.89 8.21 45.42
CA PRO A 33 -55.34 7.66 44.19
C PRO A 33 -53.87 8.10 44.07
N ALA A 34 -52.97 7.13 44.09
CA ALA A 34 -51.57 7.34 43.82
C ALA A 34 -51.43 7.97 42.42
N SER A 35 -50.76 9.12 42.39
CA SER A 35 -50.25 9.76 41.19
C SER A 35 -49.61 8.72 40.27
N SER A 36 -50.14 8.63 39.04
CA SER A 36 -49.53 7.87 37.96
C SER A 36 -48.11 8.38 37.75
N ALA A 37 -47.12 7.60 38.17
CA ALA A 37 -45.75 7.79 37.76
C ALA A 37 -45.69 7.80 36.22
N PRO A 38 -44.89 8.67 35.59
CA PRO A 38 -44.71 8.66 34.15
C PRO A 38 -44.20 7.27 33.73
N ILE A 39 -44.87 6.67 32.76
CA ILE A 39 -44.39 5.48 32.07
C ILE A 39 -43.05 5.86 31.45
N ASN A 40 -41.95 5.34 32.01
CA ASN A 40 -40.65 5.41 31.35
C ASN A 40 -40.79 4.72 29.99
N SER A 41 -40.83 5.50 28.92
CA SER A 41 -40.60 5.01 27.56
C SER A 41 -39.24 4.33 27.56
N ALA A 42 -39.22 3.00 27.55
CA ALA A 42 -37.99 2.24 27.42
C ALA A 42 -37.31 2.67 26.11
N VAL A 43 -36.16 3.32 26.21
CA VAL A 43 -35.35 3.68 25.04
C VAL A 43 -34.92 2.36 24.40
N ASN A 44 -35.45 2.04 23.23
CA ASN A 44 -35.05 0.86 22.46
C ASN A 44 -33.62 1.07 21.94
N THR A 45 -32.62 0.63 22.71
CA THR A 45 -31.20 0.72 22.34
C THR A 45 -30.71 -0.59 21.72
N LEU A 46 -29.93 -0.47 20.65
CA LEU A 46 -29.27 -1.62 20.01
C LEU A 46 -27.75 -1.48 20.22
N PRO A 47 -27.16 -2.11 21.27
CA PRO A 47 -25.73 -2.06 21.49
C PRO A 47 -24.97 -2.82 20.40
N ILE A 48 -23.73 -2.41 20.14
CA ILE A 48 -22.80 -3.15 19.26
C ILE A 48 -22.48 -4.50 19.91
N ARG A 49 -22.70 -5.59 19.17
CA ARG A 49 -22.42 -6.95 19.64
C ARG A 49 -21.35 -7.66 18.83
N ARG A 50 -21.14 -7.26 17.58
CA ARG A 50 -20.12 -7.85 16.72
C ARG A 50 -19.45 -6.80 15.84
N VAL A 51 -18.13 -6.92 15.71
CA VAL A 51 -17.28 -6.05 14.91
C VAL A 51 -16.36 -6.92 14.06
N ILE A 52 -16.40 -6.72 12.74
CA ILE A 52 -15.46 -7.36 11.81
C ILE A 52 -14.63 -6.26 11.14
N LEU A 53 -13.31 -6.32 11.30
CA LEU A 53 -12.40 -5.35 10.70
C LEU A 53 -11.70 -5.95 9.48
N TYR A 54 -11.78 -5.27 8.35
CA TYR A 54 -11.16 -5.70 7.11
C TYR A 54 -9.87 -4.92 6.84
N SER A 55 -8.88 -5.58 6.25
CA SER A 55 -7.61 -4.95 5.87
C SER A 55 -7.73 -3.90 4.75
N ASN A 56 -8.89 -3.77 4.10
CA ASN A 56 -9.16 -2.73 3.11
C ASN A 56 -9.71 -1.42 3.72
N GLY A 57 -9.82 -1.32 5.05
CA GLY A 57 -10.27 -0.10 5.72
C GLY A 57 -11.79 0.01 5.88
N VAL A 58 -12.49 -1.13 5.92
CA VAL A 58 -13.93 -1.21 6.20
C VAL A 58 -14.13 -1.98 7.50
N ALA A 59 -15.12 -1.56 8.29
CA ALA A 59 -15.64 -2.34 9.42
C ALA A 59 -17.09 -2.73 9.17
N TYR A 60 -17.42 -4.01 9.38
CA TYR A 60 -18.80 -4.47 9.49
C TYR A 60 -19.20 -4.46 10.97
N ILE A 61 -20.28 -3.76 11.27
CA ILE A 61 -20.81 -3.58 12.62
C ILE A 61 -22.18 -4.24 12.68
N GLU A 62 -22.41 -5.05 13.70
CA GLU A 62 -23.71 -5.62 14.01
C GLU A 62 -24.14 -5.17 15.41
N ARG A 63 -25.33 -4.59 15.46
CA ARG A 63 -26.01 -4.16 16.68
C ARG A 63 -27.20 -5.09 16.93
N ARG A 64 -27.36 -5.55 18.19
CA ARG A 64 -28.42 -6.49 18.58
C ARG A 64 -28.96 -6.13 19.96
N GLY A 65 -30.28 -6.03 20.06
CA GLY A 65 -30.99 -5.66 21.28
C GLY A 65 -32.47 -6.02 21.25
N ILE A 66 -33.12 -5.93 22.40
CA ILE A 66 -34.54 -6.24 22.56
C ILE A 66 -35.35 -4.96 22.39
N VAL A 67 -36.39 -5.03 21.56
CA VAL A 67 -37.36 -3.97 21.32
C VAL A 67 -38.75 -4.41 21.75
N SER A 68 -39.60 -3.48 22.17
CA SER A 68 -40.96 -3.78 22.65
C SER A 68 -42.04 -3.10 21.82
N GLY A 69 -43.10 -3.83 21.46
CA GLY A 69 -44.26 -3.26 20.74
C GLY A 69 -43.86 -2.57 19.44
N ASN A 70 -44.49 -1.45 19.10
CA ASN A 70 -43.97 -0.62 18.02
C ASN A 70 -42.68 0.07 18.50
N ALA A 71 -41.60 -0.16 17.78
CA ALA A 71 -40.27 0.27 18.18
C ALA A 71 -39.72 1.28 17.17
N GLU A 72 -39.12 2.33 17.72
CA GLU A 72 -38.29 3.28 17.00
C GLU A 72 -36.87 3.22 17.57
N VAL A 73 -35.90 2.97 16.70
CA VAL A 73 -34.48 2.88 17.06
C VAL A 73 -33.72 3.99 16.34
N ASN A 74 -33.06 4.84 17.13
CA ASN A 74 -32.27 5.97 16.63
C ASN A 74 -30.78 5.64 16.68
N LEU A 75 -30.13 5.63 15.52
CA LEU A 75 -28.71 5.31 15.34
C LEU A 75 -27.96 6.56 14.87
N SER A 76 -26.92 6.96 15.60
CA SER A 76 -26.09 8.12 15.25
C SER A 76 -24.82 7.72 14.50
N PHE A 77 -24.46 8.46 13.46
CA PHE A 77 -23.32 8.20 12.57
C PHE A 77 -22.58 9.49 12.23
N LYS A 78 -21.28 9.38 11.91
CA LYS A 78 -20.54 10.50 11.33
C LYS A 78 -21.05 10.80 9.92
N GLN A 79 -21.06 12.07 9.52
CA GLN A 79 -21.48 12.51 8.18
C GLN A 79 -20.75 11.73 7.07
N SER A 80 -19.45 11.47 7.24
CA SER A 80 -18.63 10.69 6.30
C SER A 80 -19.00 9.21 6.20
N GLN A 81 -19.71 8.66 7.19
CA GLN A 81 -20.07 7.24 7.25
C GLN A 81 -21.45 6.95 6.67
N VAL A 82 -22.33 7.95 6.58
CA VAL A 82 -23.74 7.71 6.25
C VAL A 82 -23.91 7.10 4.88
N ASP A 83 -23.14 7.52 3.88
CA ASP A 83 -23.20 6.94 2.54
C ASP A 83 -22.90 5.42 2.55
N ASP A 84 -21.89 5.00 3.30
CA ASP A 84 -21.56 3.59 3.46
C ASP A 84 -22.62 2.83 4.25
N VAL A 85 -23.20 3.45 5.27
CA VAL A 85 -24.30 2.88 6.06
C VAL A 85 -25.54 2.70 5.20
N LEU A 86 -25.97 3.71 4.44
CA LEU A 86 -27.14 3.64 3.55
C LEU A 86 -26.96 2.57 2.47
N LYS A 87 -25.74 2.42 1.94
CA LYS A 87 -25.39 1.43 0.93
C LYS A 87 -25.46 -0.03 1.45
N SER A 88 -25.28 -0.25 2.75
CA SER A 88 -25.01 -1.57 3.32
C SER A 88 -25.95 -2.00 4.44
N MET A 89 -26.82 -1.12 4.94
CA MET A 89 -27.65 -1.39 6.11
C MET A 89 -28.62 -2.56 5.87
N ILE A 90 -28.57 -3.53 6.77
CA ILE A 90 -29.50 -4.65 6.85
C ILE A 90 -30.19 -4.58 8.20
N VAL A 91 -31.52 -4.64 8.19
CA VAL A 91 -32.37 -4.61 9.37
C VAL A 91 -33.18 -5.90 9.42
N LEU A 92 -33.11 -6.61 10.54
CA LEU A 92 -33.84 -7.85 10.79
C LEU A 92 -34.61 -7.76 12.10
N ASP A 93 -35.86 -8.21 12.09
CA ASP A 93 -36.67 -8.44 13.28
C ASP A 93 -36.85 -9.96 13.44
N LEU A 94 -36.25 -10.52 14.49
CA LEU A 94 -36.22 -11.96 14.73
C LEU A 94 -37.49 -12.47 15.43
N GLY A 95 -38.42 -11.58 15.79
CA GLY A 95 -39.72 -11.91 16.38
C GLY A 95 -40.89 -11.76 15.40
N GLN A 96 -40.64 -11.82 14.09
CA GLN A 96 -41.64 -11.62 13.03
C GLN A 96 -42.29 -10.22 12.99
N GLY A 97 -41.66 -9.20 13.57
CA GLY A 97 -42.07 -7.82 13.37
C GLY A 97 -41.89 -7.36 11.92
N LYS A 98 -42.69 -6.39 11.49
CA LYS A 98 -42.56 -5.76 10.16
C LYS A 98 -41.65 -4.54 10.26
N ILE A 99 -40.53 -4.58 9.54
CA ILE A 99 -39.63 -3.42 9.42
C ILE A 99 -40.35 -2.32 8.64
N GLY A 100 -40.42 -1.14 9.24
CA GLY A 100 -40.98 0.06 8.65
C GLY A 100 -39.91 0.84 7.86
N ALA A 101 -40.18 2.13 7.63
CA ALA A 101 -39.23 2.99 6.92
C ALA A 101 -37.95 3.22 7.74
N VAL A 102 -36.82 3.23 7.04
CA VAL A 102 -35.55 3.79 7.52
C VAL A 102 -35.51 5.24 7.07
N SER A 103 -35.61 6.18 8.01
CA SER A 103 -35.58 7.61 7.70
C SER A 103 -34.27 8.24 8.13
N TYR A 104 -33.82 9.24 7.36
CA TYR A 104 -32.64 10.03 7.67
C TYR A 104 -32.90 11.48 7.24
N ASN A 105 -32.32 12.43 7.97
CA ASN A 105 -32.45 13.84 7.63
C ASN A 105 -31.59 14.15 6.38
N SER A 106 -32.20 14.10 5.19
CA SER A 106 -31.62 14.65 3.96
C SER A 106 -31.46 16.16 4.15
N SER A 107 -30.28 16.58 4.58
CA SER A 107 -30.02 18.00 4.76
C SER A 107 -29.53 18.60 3.45
N ALA A 108 -30.29 19.56 2.91
CA ALA A 108 -29.70 20.60 2.08
C ALA A 108 -28.43 21.13 2.79
N PRO A 109 -27.32 21.38 2.07
CA PRO A 109 -26.11 21.94 2.64
C PRO A 109 -26.44 23.14 3.53
N ILE A 110 -25.73 23.31 4.63
CA ILE A 110 -25.96 24.44 5.56
C ILE A 110 -25.92 25.77 4.81
N SER A 111 -25.04 25.89 3.81
CA SER A 111 -24.97 27.04 2.91
C SER A 111 -26.26 27.30 2.14
N SER A 112 -26.97 26.26 1.67
CA SER A 112 -28.25 26.40 0.96
C SER A 112 -29.37 26.84 1.88
N ARG A 113 -29.41 26.34 3.13
CA ARG A 113 -30.39 26.81 4.11
C ARG A 113 -30.10 28.24 4.57
N MET A 114 -28.82 28.57 4.76
CA MET A 114 -28.41 29.93 5.13
C MET A 114 -28.63 30.94 4.00
N SER A 115 -28.56 30.52 2.72
CA SER A 115 -28.85 31.42 1.58
C SER A 115 -30.32 31.75 1.41
N GLU A 116 -31.22 30.96 2.01
CA GLU A 116 -32.67 31.25 2.01
C GLU A 116 -33.07 32.26 3.11
N ILE A 117 -32.17 32.55 4.05
CA ILE A 117 -32.41 33.49 5.16
C ILE A 117 -32.05 34.91 4.68
N PRO A 118 -32.93 35.91 4.87
CA PRO A 118 -32.75 37.26 4.30
C PRO A 118 -31.65 38.10 4.98
N PHE A 119 -30.93 37.53 5.94
CA PHE A 119 -29.83 38.20 6.63
C PHE A 119 -28.66 37.23 6.88
N SER A 120 -27.47 37.81 6.98
CA SER A 120 -26.21 37.13 7.29
C SER A 120 -25.60 37.70 8.57
N VAL A 121 -24.91 36.86 9.33
CA VAL A 121 -24.18 37.25 10.56
C VAL A 121 -22.73 36.83 10.43
N ASP A 122 -21.84 37.80 10.30
CA ASP A 122 -20.41 37.52 10.25
C ASP A 122 -19.83 37.27 11.65
N PRO A 123 -19.10 36.16 11.88
CA PRO A 123 -18.58 35.79 13.19
C PRO A 123 -17.39 36.66 13.67
N VAL A 124 -16.84 37.53 12.81
CA VAL A 124 -15.71 38.42 13.15
C VAL A 124 -15.93 39.79 12.48
N SER A 125 -16.18 40.82 13.27
CA SER A 125 -15.89 42.19 12.84
C SER A 125 -15.64 43.11 14.04
N THR A 126 -14.45 43.69 14.07
CA THR A 126 -13.97 44.67 15.07
C THR A 126 -14.48 46.09 14.83
N SER A 127 -15.41 46.31 13.89
CA SER A 127 -15.95 47.66 13.64
C SER A 127 -17.36 47.73 13.03
N ALA A 128 -18.01 46.60 12.73
CA ALA A 128 -19.37 46.57 12.18
C ALA A 128 -20.16 45.27 12.41
N GLY A 129 -19.68 44.33 13.24
CA GLY A 129 -20.35 43.04 13.48
C GLY A 129 -21.31 43.09 14.67
N GLY A 130 -22.47 42.45 14.56
CA GLY A 130 -23.43 42.28 15.66
C GLY A 130 -24.86 42.67 15.29
N VAL A 131 -25.68 43.01 16.30
CA VAL A 131 -27.12 43.32 16.16
C VAL A 131 -27.36 44.43 15.11
N ALA A 132 -26.45 45.40 14.99
CA ALA A 132 -26.52 46.44 13.96
C ALA A 132 -26.55 45.89 12.53
N SER A 133 -25.66 44.94 12.20
CA SER A 133 -25.60 44.34 10.85
C SER A 133 -26.85 43.55 10.50
N VAL A 134 -27.46 42.88 11.48
CA VAL A 134 -28.70 42.12 11.31
C VAL A 134 -29.88 43.07 11.12
N LEU A 135 -30.00 44.10 11.96
CA LEU A 135 -31.08 45.08 11.85
C LEU A 135 -30.99 45.90 10.55
N ALA A 136 -29.79 46.16 10.03
CA ALA A 136 -29.60 46.83 8.75
C ALA A 136 -30.08 46.01 7.55
N GLN A 137 -29.99 44.67 7.61
CA GLN A 137 -30.51 43.77 6.57
C GLN A 137 -32.03 43.57 6.68
N LEU A 138 -32.63 43.94 7.81
CA LEU A 138 -34.06 43.81 8.10
C LEU A 138 -34.82 45.15 7.97
N GLN A 139 -34.41 46.01 7.03
CA GLN A 139 -35.16 47.23 6.72
C GLN A 139 -36.60 46.89 6.33
N GLY A 140 -37.55 47.62 6.91
CA GLY A 140 -38.99 47.37 6.78
C GLY A 140 -39.59 46.41 7.83
N ALA A 141 -38.77 45.66 8.58
CA ALA A 141 -39.29 44.73 9.58
C ALA A 141 -39.92 45.47 10.78
N LYS A 142 -41.08 44.99 11.24
CA LYS A 142 -41.77 45.51 12.42
C LYS A 142 -41.08 45.06 13.70
N VAL A 143 -40.71 46.01 14.56
CA VAL A 143 -39.96 45.77 15.79
C VAL A 143 -40.53 46.53 16.99
N LEU A 144 -40.36 45.94 18.16
CA LEU A 144 -40.49 46.60 19.46
C LEU A 144 -39.09 46.81 20.04
N VAL A 145 -38.65 48.05 20.10
CA VAL A 145 -37.36 48.46 20.66
C VAL A 145 -37.55 48.82 22.13
N THR A 146 -36.76 48.21 23.01
CA THR A 146 -36.69 48.57 24.44
C THR A 146 -35.35 49.23 24.71
N SER A 147 -35.39 50.50 25.13
CA SER A 147 -34.21 51.30 25.45
C SER A 147 -34.22 51.75 26.91
N THR A 148 -33.12 52.36 27.37
CA THR A 148 -33.04 53.04 28.67
C THR A 148 -34.06 54.17 28.82
N LYS A 149 -34.58 54.72 27.70
CA LYS A 149 -35.53 55.84 27.65
C LYS A 149 -36.99 55.39 27.48
N GLY A 150 -37.24 54.08 27.39
CA GLY A 150 -38.59 53.51 27.21
C GLY A 150 -38.69 52.55 26.03
N THR A 151 -39.92 52.13 25.72
CA THR A 151 -40.24 51.19 24.64
C THR A 151 -40.94 51.89 23.49
N ALA A 152 -40.56 51.58 22.26
CA ALA A 152 -41.21 52.08 21.05
C ALA A 152 -41.42 50.97 20.02
N SER A 153 -42.52 51.04 19.27
CA SER A 153 -42.87 50.07 18.24
C SER A 153 -42.94 50.75 16.88
N GLY A 154 -42.40 50.11 15.85
CA GLY A 154 -42.39 50.65 14.50
C GLY A 154 -41.64 49.75 13.50
N SER A 155 -41.57 50.17 12.24
CA SER A 155 -40.78 49.50 11.21
C SER A 155 -39.37 50.08 11.16
N ILE A 156 -38.36 49.23 10.98
CA ILE A 156 -36.96 49.66 10.78
C ILE A 156 -36.88 50.45 9.48
N LEU A 157 -36.44 51.70 9.56
CA LEU A 157 -36.32 52.57 8.39
C LEU A 157 -34.88 52.57 7.90
N THR A 158 -33.92 52.78 8.80
CA THR A 158 -32.49 52.74 8.49
C THR A 158 -31.64 52.59 9.76
N LEU A 159 -30.36 52.25 9.57
CA LEU A 159 -29.33 52.36 10.60
C LEU A 159 -28.23 53.31 10.11
N GLU A 160 -27.97 54.36 10.86
CA GLU A 160 -26.99 55.38 10.50
C GLU A 160 -25.76 55.28 11.40
N ARG A 161 -24.57 55.42 10.82
CA ARG A 161 -23.33 55.61 11.60
C ARG A 161 -23.14 57.09 11.83
N LYS A 162 -23.12 57.51 13.09
CA LYS A 162 -22.89 58.90 13.49
C LYS A 162 -21.59 58.99 14.29
N GLN A 163 -20.68 59.86 13.86
CA GLN A 163 -19.52 60.20 14.67
C GLN A 163 -19.95 61.19 15.75
N ILE A 164 -19.74 60.82 17.00
CA ILE A 164 -19.98 61.67 18.16
C ILE A 164 -18.65 61.92 18.87
N THR A 165 -18.38 63.18 19.20
CA THR A 165 -17.18 63.55 19.96
C THR A 165 -17.56 63.59 21.43
N VAL A 166 -17.01 62.68 22.22
CA VAL A 166 -17.19 62.64 23.68
C VAL A 166 -15.80 62.78 24.31
N GLU A 167 -15.61 63.77 25.18
CA GLU A 167 -14.37 63.99 25.94
C GLU A 167 -13.05 63.97 25.12
N LYS A 168 -13.05 64.64 23.94
CA LYS A 168 -11.92 64.76 22.99
C LYS A 168 -11.56 63.50 22.18
N GLU A 169 -12.33 62.43 22.26
CA GLU A 169 -12.22 61.29 21.34
C GLU A 169 -13.44 61.19 20.41
N THR A 170 -13.20 60.96 19.13
CA THR A 170 -14.26 60.73 18.13
C THR A 170 -14.66 59.26 18.19
N GLN A 171 -15.87 58.98 18.69
CA GLN A 171 -16.44 57.64 18.69
C GLN A 171 -17.53 57.52 17.63
N THR A 172 -17.50 56.45 16.85
CA THR A 172 -18.56 56.12 15.90
C THR A 172 -19.66 55.36 16.63
N THR A 173 -20.85 55.93 16.74
CA THR A 173 -22.05 55.25 17.24
C THR A 173 -22.97 54.84 16.09
N THR A 174 -23.82 53.83 16.30
CA THR A 174 -24.84 53.40 15.34
C THR A 174 -26.21 53.75 15.88
N ILE A 175 -27.00 54.47 15.09
CA ILE A 175 -28.34 54.93 15.43
C ILE A 175 -29.34 54.10 14.64
N LEU A 176 -30.25 53.42 15.34
CA LEU A 176 -31.41 52.75 14.78
C LEU A 176 -32.55 53.76 14.63
N VAL A 177 -33.09 53.90 13.43
CA VAL A 177 -34.25 54.76 13.15
C VAL A 177 -35.45 53.86 12.84
N ILE A 178 -36.54 54.04 13.59
CA ILE A 178 -37.81 53.34 13.37
C ILE A 178 -38.94 54.34 13.10
N ALA A 179 -39.90 53.96 12.27
CA ALA A 179 -41.13 54.70 12.05
C ALA A 179 -42.33 53.94 12.63
N SER A 180 -43.07 54.59 13.54
CA SER A 180 -44.32 54.06 14.08
C SER A 180 -45.43 54.06 13.04
N GLU A 181 -46.47 53.26 13.27
CA GLU A 181 -47.65 53.23 12.40
C GLU A 181 -48.44 54.56 12.40
N SER A 182 -48.25 55.40 13.43
CA SER A 182 -48.79 56.76 13.51
C SER A 182 -47.95 57.80 12.77
N GLY A 183 -46.86 57.40 12.10
CA GLY A 183 -45.98 58.28 11.33
C GLY A 183 -44.90 59.00 12.14
N GLU A 184 -44.77 58.71 13.44
CA GLU A 184 -43.69 59.25 14.28
C GLU A 184 -42.38 58.50 14.00
N ILE A 185 -41.30 59.25 13.70
CA ILE A 185 -39.95 58.69 13.50
C ILE A 185 -39.16 58.87 14.79
N THR A 186 -38.63 57.77 15.32
CA THR A 186 -37.83 57.75 16.55
C THR A 186 -36.45 57.17 16.29
N SER A 187 -35.44 57.76 16.92
CA SER A 187 -34.05 57.34 16.79
C SER A 187 -33.49 56.85 18.12
N PHE A 188 -32.80 55.71 18.08
CA PHE A 188 -32.21 55.06 19.24
C PHE A 188 -30.72 54.86 18.98
N ASP A 189 -29.87 55.36 19.87
CA ASP A 189 -28.48 54.91 19.91
C ASP A 189 -28.47 53.43 20.31
N LEU A 190 -27.88 52.55 19.48
CA LEU A 190 -27.88 51.11 19.76
C LEU A 190 -27.18 50.75 21.09
N ARG A 191 -26.34 51.62 21.65
CA ARG A 191 -25.75 51.44 22.98
C ARG A 191 -26.79 51.57 24.11
N ASP A 192 -27.85 52.34 23.88
CA ASP A 192 -28.96 52.56 24.82
C ASP A 192 -30.08 51.50 24.65
N VAL A 193 -30.01 50.66 23.61
CA VAL A 193 -31.01 49.64 23.30
C VAL A 193 -30.72 48.35 24.05
N ARG A 194 -31.64 47.95 24.92
CA ARG A 194 -31.57 46.70 25.71
C ARG A 194 -32.02 45.48 24.92
N SER A 195 -33.08 45.63 24.11
CA SER A 195 -33.59 44.52 23.29
C SER A 195 -34.39 45.04 22.11
N VAL A 196 -34.32 44.33 20.99
CA VAL A 196 -35.19 44.52 19.83
C VAL A 196 -35.97 43.23 19.63
N LYS A 197 -37.30 43.30 19.71
CA LYS A 197 -38.19 42.16 19.50
C LYS A 197 -38.84 42.25 18.13
N MET A 198 -38.69 41.22 17.31
CA MET A 198 -39.39 41.12 16.02
C MET A 198 -40.88 40.85 16.26
N LEU A 199 -41.73 41.74 15.73
CA LEU A 199 -43.18 41.61 15.83
C LEU A 199 -43.75 40.76 14.70
N ASP A 200 -43.10 40.73 13.54
CA ASP A 200 -43.48 39.88 12.42
C ASP A 200 -43.15 38.39 12.67
N ASP A 201 -44.09 37.51 12.33
CA ASP A 201 -43.96 36.07 12.53
C ASP A 201 -42.97 35.42 11.56
N GLY A 202 -42.87 35.93 10.33
CA GLY A 202 -41.91 35.47 9.32
C GLY A 202 -40.48 35.76 9.76
N THR A 203 -40.18 37.02 10.10
CA THR A 203 -38.83 37.41 10.57
C THR A 203 -38.43 36.66 11.84
N ARG A 204 -39.38 36.39 12.75
CA ARG A 204 -39.10 35.59 13.96
C ARG A 204 -38.74 34.14 13.61
N LYS A 205 -39.42 33.57 12.62
CA LYS A 205 -39.12 32.22 12.10
C LYS A 205 -37.73 32.18 11.47
N ASP A 206 -37.36 33.19 10.70
CA ASP A 206 -36.05 33.28 10.05
C ASP A 206 -34.90 33.38 11.06
N ILE A 207 -35.07 34.16 12.14
CA ILE A 207 -34.10 34.24 13.25
C ILE A 207 -33.94 32.90 13.96
N ASN A 208 -35.05 32.19 14.22
CA ASN A 208 -35.01 30.87 14.83
C ASN A 208 -34.36 29.83 13.91
N GLU A 209 -34.64 29.88 12.60
CA GLU A 209 -34.03 28.98 11.61
C GLU A 209 -32.52 29.24 11.50
N PHE A 210 -32.09 30.52 11.48
CA PHE A 210 -30.67 30.88 11.52
C PHE A 210 -29.97 30.32 12.77
N ALA A 211 -30.56 30.53 13.95
CA ALA A 211 -30.00 30.05 15.21
C ALA A 211 -29.90 28.51 15.25
N ASN A 212 -30.91 27.80 14.74
CA ASN A 212 -30.92 26.34 14.63
C ASN A 212 -29.90 25.83 13.61
N ALA A 213 -29.76 26.49 12.45
CA ALA A 213 -28.77 26.16 11.43
C ALA A 213 -27.34 26.38 11.95
N ALA A 214 -27.09 27.50 12.63
CA ALA A 214 -25.79 27.80 13.25
C ALA A 214 -25.46 26.85 14.41
N ALA A 215 -26.44 26.48 15.25
CA ALA A 215 -26.27 25.48 16.29
C ALA A 215 -25.99 24.08 15.72
N SER A 216 -26.66 23.72 14.63
CA SER A 216 -26.42 22.46 13.90
C SER A 216 -25.04 22.43 13.26
N ALA A 217 -24.53 23.58 12.77
CA ALA A 217 -23.18 23.73 12.25
C ALA A 217 -22.11 23.49 13.34
N ARG A 218 -22.39 23.83 14.61
CA ARG A 218 -21.49 23.55 15.74
C ARG A 218 -21.48 22.09 16.18
N ARG A 219 -22.58 21.35 15.98
CA ARG A 219 -22.68 19.90 16.31
C ARG A 219 -22.03 19.03 15.23
N LEU A 220 -20.89 19.47 14.69
CA LEU A 220 -20.13 18.85 13.61
C LEU A 220 -20.31 17.33 13.60
N ASP A 221 -20.88 16.84 12.51
CA ASP A 221 -20.78 15.47 12.02
C ASP A 221 -21.77 14.40 12.49
N ALA A 222 -22.68 14.61 13.45
CA ALA A 222 -23.63 13.54 13.82
C ALA A 222 -24.94 13.55 12.98
N LYS A 223 -25.19 12.50 12.19
CA LYS A 223 -26.46 12.23 11.52
C LYS A 223 -27.20 11.08 12.20
N THR A 224 -28.49 11.28 12.46
CA THR A 224 -29.36 10.23 13.00
C THR A 224 -30.07 9.53 11.86
N ILE A 225 -30.00 8.20 11.84
CA ILE A 225 -30.83 7.32 11.03
C ILE A 225 -31.81 6.64 11.98
N THR A 226 -33.10 6.76 11.68
CA THR A 226 -34.20 6.21 12.48
C THR A 226 -34.74 4.97 11.79
N VAL A 227 -34.76 3.85 12.50
CA VAL A 227 -35.32 2.58 12.02
C VAL A 227 -36.59 2.29 12.79
N THR A 228 -37.69 2.10 12.08
CA THR A 228 -38.99 1.76 12.70
C THR A 228 -39.29 0.27 12.53
N SER A 229 -39.88 -0.37 13.53
CA SER A 229 -40.40 -1.74 13.47
C SER A 229 -41.77 -1.82 14.13
N GLN A 230 -42.74 -2.40 13.41
CA GLN A 230 -44.08 -2.67 13.92
C GLN A 230 -44.19 -4.12 14.39
N GLY A 231 -44.65 -4.33 15.62
CA GLY A 231 -44.79 -5.66 16.17
C GLY A 231 -45.38 -5.65 17.58
N SER A 232 -45.44 -6.83 18.18
CA SER A 232 -45.99 -7.03 19.53
C SER A 232 -45.00 -7.74 20.44
N GLY A 233 -45.18 -7.59 21.76
CA GLY A 233 -44.30 -8.21 22.75
C GLY A 233 -42.86 -7.68 22.73
N GLN A 234 -42.01 -8.35 23.51
CA GLN A 234 -40.56 -8.18 23.47
C GLN A 234 -39.98 -9.08 22.39
N ARG A 235 -39.16 -8.52 21.51
CA ARG A 235 -38.53 -9.25 20.42
C ARG A 235 -37.17 -8.69 20.11
N GLU A 236 -36.37 -9.49 19.46
CA GLU A 236 -35.00 -9.11 19.14
C GLU A 236 -34.91 -8.46 17.77
N MET A 237 -34.15 -7.37 17.71
CA MET A 237 -33.87 -6.65 16.49
C MET A 237 -32.36 -6.61 16.25
N VAL A 238 -31.97 -6.82 15.00
CA VAL A 238 -30.59 -6.77 14.54
C VAL A 238 -30.48 -5.71 13.46
N VAL A 239 -29.50 -4.83 13.61
CA VAL A 239 -29.12 -3.86 12.57
C VAL A 239 -27.66 -4.03 12.29
N SER A 240 -27.30 -4.28 11.03
CA SER A 240 -25.91 -4.38 10.60
C SER A 240 -25.61 -3.47 9.43
N TYR A 241 -24.38 -3.00 9.33
CA TYR A 241 -23.94 -2.04 8.31
C TYR A 241 -22.41 -2.02 8.23
N THR A 242 -21.88 -1.45 7.16
CA THR A 242 -20.45 -1.17 7.00
C THR A 242 -20.14 0.31 7.16
N ILE A 243 -19.01 0.62 7.78
CA ILE A 243 -18.45 1.98 7.88
C ILE A 243 -16.97 1.96 7.48
N ALA A 244 -16.47 3.09 6.99
CA ALA A 244 -15.04 3.32 6.89
C ALA A 244 -14.39 3.22 8.28
N ALA A 245 -13.27 2.49 8.37
CA ALA A 245 -12.53 2.25 9.61
C ALA A 245 -11.02 2.16 9.34
N PRO A 246 -10.16 2.43 10.34
CA PRO A 246 -8.73 2.23 10.20
C PRO A 246 -8.40 0.76 9.92
N ILE A 247 -7.37 0.54 9.11
CA ILE A 247 -6.84 -0.79 8.82
C ILE A 247 -6.20 -1.35 10.09
N TRP A 248 -6.63 -2.54 10.50
CA TRP A 248 -5.99 -3.28 11.59
C TRP A 248 -4.61 -3.80 11.12
N LYS A 249 -3.64 -3.81 12.03
CA LYS A 249 -2.23 -4.17 11.73
C LYS A 249 -1.78 -5.34 12.58
N THR A 250 -0.84 -6.14 12.09
CA THR A 250 -0.18 -7.16 12.92
C THR A 250 1.19 -6.70 13.40
N THR A 251 1.53 -7.13 14.60
CA THR A 251 2.87 -7.00 15.16
C THR A 251 3.22 -8.24 15.96
N TYR A 252 4.47 -8.65 15.86
CA TYR A 252 4.98 -9.91 16.40
C TYR A 252 6.11 -9.65 17.40
N ARG A 253 6.23 -10.53 18.39
CA ARG A 253 7.43 -10.64 19.22
C ARG A 253 7.93 -12.07 19.16
N VAL A 254 9.23 -12.22 18.97
CA VAL A 254 9.93 -13.49 19.09
C VAL A 254 10.89 -13.39 20.24
N VAL A 255 10.72 -14.29 21.22
CA VAL A 255 11.62 -14.40 22.36
C VAL A 255 12.39 -15.70 22.21
N LEU A 256 13.70 -15.60 22.01
CA LEU A 256 14.59 -16.74 21.91
C LEU A 256 15.07 -17.12 23.32
N ASP A 257 14.92 -18.39 23.68
CA ASP A 257 15.51 -18.94 24.90
C ASP A 257 17.03 -19.15 24.75
N GLU A 258 17.67 -19.67 25.81
CA GLU A 258 19.12 -19.95 25.81
C GLU A 258 19.52 -21.00 24.76
N ALA A 259 18.62 -21.93 24.42
CA ALA A 259 18.81 -22.91 23.36
C ALA A 259 18.54 -22.34 21.95
N GLY A 260 18.05 -21.10 21.85
CA GLY A 260 17.71 -20.44 20.61
C GLY A 260 16.34 -20.83 20.04
N GLN A 261 15.48 -21.47 20.81
CA GLN A 261 14.12 -21.82 20.38
C GLN A 261 13.18 -20.61 20.51
N PRO A 262 12.30 -20.36 19.52
CA PRO A 262 11.43 -19.20 19.52
C PRO A 262 10.11 -19.44 20.27
N PHE A 263 9.83 -18.56 21.23
CA PHE A 263 8.48 -18.29 21.70
C PHE A 263 7.88 -17.13 20.92
N PHE A 264 6.72 -17.35 20.32
CA PHE A 264 6.12 -16.44 19.36
C PHE A 264 4.84 -15.82 19.92
N GLN A 265 4.74 -14.49 19.83
CA GLN A 265 3.54 -13.74 20.16
C GLN A 265 3.12 -12.89 18.97
N GLY A 266 1.86 -13.00 18.56
CA GLY A 266 1.24 -12.17 17.53
C GLY A 266 0.07 -11.38 18.10
N TRP A 267 0.05 -10.09 17.78
CA TRP A 267 -0.97 -9.14 18.23
C TRP A 267 -1.57 -8.41 17.04
N ALA A 268 -2.88 -8.15 17.12
CA ALA A 268 -3.57 -7.21 16.27
C ALA A 268 -3.60 -5.83 16.94
N ILE A 269 -3.24 -4.79 16.21
CA ILE A 269 -3.51 -3.41 16.60
C ILE A 269 -4.84 -3.02 15.98
N VAL A 270 -5.79 -2.64 16.83
CA VAL A 270 -7.15 -2.28 16.45
C VAL A 270 -7.47 -0.90 17.00
N ASP A 271 -8.08 -0.05 16.17
CA ASP A 271 -8.43 1.33 16.51
C ASP A 271 -9.97 1.51 16.55
N ASN A 272 -10.52 1.86 17.70
CA ASN A 272 -11.92 2.30 17.81
C ASN A 272 -11.99 3.82 17.60
N VAL A 273 -12.24 4.24 16.38
CA VAL A 273 -12.44 5.66 16.01
C VAL A 273 -13.93 6.08 15.97
N SER A 274 -14.80 5.21 16.46
CA SER A 274 -16.23 5.49 16.58
C SER A 274 -16.52 6.34 17.82
N GLU A 275 -17.71 6.94 17.87
CA GLU A 275 -18.15 7.79 19.00
C GLU A 275 -18.73 6.97 20.17
N GLU A 276 -18.68 5.64 20.10
CA GLU A 276 -19.24 4.70 21.06
C GLU A 276 -18.20 3.68 21.52
N ASP A 277 -18.30 3.26 22.78
CA ASP A 277 -17.45 2.21 23.33
C ASP A 277 -17.87 0.85 22.77
N TRP A 278 -16.90 0.03 22.37
CA TRP A 278 -17.15 -1.38 22.13
C TRP A 278 -17.11 -2.09 23.47
N GLN A 279 -18.23 -2.68 23.90
CA GLN A 279 -18.33 -3.37 25.19
C GLN A 279 -18.60 -4.85 24.99
N SER A 280 -17.60 -5.69 25.28
CA SER A 280 -17.68 -7.15 25.15
C SER A 280 -18.20 -7.60 23.77
N VAL A 281 -17.62 -7.03 22.70
CA VAL A 281 -18.01 -7.35 21.33
C VAL A 281 -17.33 -8.62 20.85
N GLN A 282 -18.04 -9.42 20.07
CA GLN A 282 -17.43 -10.50 19.30
C GLN A 282 -16.61 -9.87 18.16
N MET A 283 -15.30 -10.08 18.16
CA MET A 283 -14.40 -9.48 17.18
C MET A 283 -13.92 -10.52 16.16
N SER A 284 -13.92 -10.13 14.90
CA SER A 284 -13.23 -10.85 13.85
C SER A 284 -12.31 -9.91 13.06
N LEU A 285 -11.12 -10.38 12.72
CA LEU A 285 -10.18 -9.64 11.87
C LEU A 285 -10.11 -10.38 10.54
N VAL A 286 -10.36 -9.70 9.45
CA VAL A 286 -10.38 -10.30 8.12
C VAL A 286 -9.26 -9.71 7.30
N SER A 287 -8.48 -10.60 6.72
CA SER A 287 -7.38 -10.30 5.82
C SER A 287 -7.77 -10.61 4.39
N GLY A 288 -7.47 -9.66 3.50
CA GLY A 288 -7.68 -9.71 2.06
C GLY A 288 -8.00 -8.34 1.47
N SER A 289 -8.29 -8.30 0.17
CA SER A 289 -8.50 -7.05 -0.56
C SER A 289 -9.88 -7.00 -1.24
N PRO A 290 -11.00 -7.01 -0.49
CA PRO A 290 -12.30 -6.79 -1.08
C PRO A 290 -12.39 -5.36 -1.66
N ILE A 291 -13.08 -5.20 -2.78
CA ILE A 291 -13.27 -3.90 -3.43
C ILE A 291 -14.29 -3.09 -2.62
N SER A 292 -13.93 -1.86 -2.26
CA SER A 292 -14.82 -0.88 -1.64
C SER A 292 -14.71 0.48 -2.35
N PHE A 293 -15.82 1.19 -2.46
CA PHE A 293 -15.88 2.52 -3.08
C PHE A 293 -16.83 3.44 -2.31
N ILE A 294 -16.56 4.75 -2.38
CA ILE A 294 -17.42 5.79 -1.84
C ILE A 294 -18.42 6.19 -2.92
N GLN A 295 -19.71 6.16 -2.60
CA GLN A 295 -20.78 6.64 -3.46
C GLN A 295 -21.60 7.65 -2.68
N ASN A 296 -21.72 8.88 -3.19
CA ASN A 296 -22.54 9.89 -2.53
C ASN A 296 -24.02 9.53 -2.71
N LEU A 297 -24.67 9.03 -1.68
CA LEU A 297 -26.08 8.63 -1.67
C LEU A 297 -26.96 9.65 -0.93
N GLN A 298 -26.37 10.43 -0.01
CA GLN A 298 -27.08 11.45 0.74
C GLN A 298 -27.57 12.63 -0.11
N LYS A 299 -26.82 13.02 -1.15
CA LYS A 299 -27.19 14.17 -1.98
C LYS A 299 -28.26 13.75 -2.99
N PRO A 300 -29.40 14.46 -3.06
CA PRO A 300 -30.37 14.21 -4.12
C PRO A 300 -29.75 14.58 -5.47
N PHE A 301 -29.79 13.65 -6.42
CA PHE A 301 -29.38 13.91 -7.80
C PHE A 301 -30.57 14.39 -8.60
N TYR A 302 -30.49 15.61 -9.10
CA TYR A 302 -31.45 16.13 -10.06
C TYR A 302 -30.95 15.87 -11.47
N ARG A 303 -31.83 15.39 -12.35
CA ARG A 303 -31.55 15.39 -13.78
C ARG A 303 -31.54 16.83 -14.29
N TYR A 304 -30.60 17.14 -15.17
CA TYR A 304 -30.63 18.40 -15.92
C TYR A 304 -31.96 18.50 -16.67
N ARG A 305 -32.71 19.59 -16.43
CA ARG A 305 -33.91 19.92 -17.17
C ARG A 305 -33.59 21.13 -18.05
N PRO A 306 -33.64 21.00 -19.39
CA PRO A 306 -33.43 22.15 -20.26
C PRO A 306 -34.54 23.17 -20.01
N VAL A 307 -34.16 24.43 -19.86
CA VAL A 307 -35.09 25.55 -19.86
C VAL A 307 -35.42 25.82 -21.33
N VAL A 308 -36.66 25.56 -21.74
CA VAL A 308 -37.16 25.98 -23.04
C VAL A 308 -37.55 27.46 -22.88
N PRO A 309 -36.83 28.40 -23.52
CA PRO A 309 -37.20 29.81 -23.44
C PRO A 309 -38.58 30.01 -24.08
N THR A 310 -39.36 30.91 -23.52
CA THR A 310 -40.64 31.33 -24.12
C THR A 310 -40.34 31.95 -25.49
N PRO A 311 -41.06 31.55 -26.56
CA PRO A 311 -40.95 32.17 -27.88
C PRO A 311 -41.04 33.70 -27.80
N SER A 312 -40.16 34.39 -28.53
CA SER A 312 -39.99 35.85 -28.50
C SER A 312 -41.19 36.64 -29.04
N ASP A 313 -42.15 35.98 -29.70
CA ASP A 313 -43.43 36.55 -30.14
C ASP A 313 -44.44 36.79 -29.00
N LEU A 314 -44.21 36.20 -27.82
CA LEU A 314 -44.97 36.47 -26.58
C LEU A 314 -44.32 37.55 -25.69
N GLN A 315 -43.14 38.06 -26.06
CA GLN A 315 -42.50 39.21 -25.42
C GLN A 315 -42.94 40.51 -26.13
N LEU A 316 -44.19 40.92 -25.90
CA LEU A 316 -44.64 42.27 -26.28
C LEU A 316 -44.06 43.27 -25.27
N GLU A 317 -42.98 43.94 -25.63
CA GLU A 317 -42.50 45.11 -24.89
C GLU A 317 -43.55 46.24 -24.99
N PRO A 318 -43.97 46.86 -23.88
CA PRO A 318 -44.87 48.00 -23.92
C PRO A 318 -44.19 49.18 -24.63
N GLN A 319 -44.69 49.53 -25.82
CA GLN A 319 -44.30 50.75 -26.52
C GLN A 319 -44.89 51.96 -25.78
N ILE A 320 -44.04 52.74 -25.12
CA ILE A 320 -44.43 54.05 -24.57
C ILE A 320 -44.35 55.06 -25.72
N TYR A 321 -45.50 55.53 -26.20
CA TYR A 321 -45.59 56.71 -27.05
C TYR A 321 -45.73 57.94 -26.14
N GLU A 322 -44.65 58.69 -25.92
CA GLU A 322 -44.74 60.02 -25.30
C GLU A 322 -44.62 61.14 -26.36
N PRO A 323 -45.45 62.20 -26.26
CA PRO A 323 -45.39 63.36 -27.14
C PRO A 323 -44.25 64.33 -26.76
N GLU A 324 -43.69 64.97 -27.78
CA GLU A 324 -42.68 66.03 -27.69
C GLU A 324 -43.05 67.15 -26.70
N SER A 325 -42.14 67.49 -25.78
CA SER A 325 -41.79 68.89 -25.49
C SER A 325 -40.56 69.02 -24.57
N GLY A 326 -39.59 69.84 -25.00
CA GLY A 326 -38.79 70.68 -24.10
C GLY A 326 -37.42 70.14 -23.66
N SER A 327 -36.38 70.64 -24.31
CA SER A 327 -34.96 70.41 -23.99
C SER A 327 -34.51 71.03 -22.66
N GLY A 328 -33.59 70.34 -21.98
CA GLY A 328 -32.83 70.88 -20.85
C GLY A 328 -31.65 69.97 -20.50
N SER A 329 -30.46 70.35 -20.95
CA SER A 329 -29.20 69.58 -20.87
C SER A 329 -28.65 69.39 -19.46
N GLY A 330 -28.08 68.21 -19.19
CA GLY A 330 -27.19 67.96 -18.07
C GLY A 330 -26.27 66.76 -18.34
N SER A 331 -25.06 67.06 -18.80
CA SER A 331 -23.97 66.14 -19.19
C SER A 331 -23.40 65.31 -18.04
N GLY A 332 -23.07 64.03 -18.32
CA GLY A 332 -22.30 63.17 -17.43
C GLY A 332 -22.03 61.80 -18.03
N GLU A 333 -21.13 61.75 -19.01
CA GLU A 333 -20.62 60.54 -19.66
C GLU A 333 -19.58 59.85 -18.75
N THR A 334 -19.76 58.57 -18.42
CA THR A 334 -18.61 57.65 -18.27
C THR A 334 -19.04 56.20 -18.50
N THR A 335 -18.50 55.65 -19.59
CA THR A 335 -18.53 54.28 -20.07
C THR A 335 -17.69 53.38 -19.16
N VAL A 336 -18.22 52.20 -18.77
CA VAL A 336 -17.43 51.15 -18.12
C VAL A 336 -17.32 49.98 -19.08
N GLU A 337 -16.15 49.84 -19.70
CA GLU A 337 -15.72 48.62 -20.37
C GLU A 337 -14.84 47.79 -19.44
N THR A 338 -15.32 46.57 -19.17
CA THR A 338 -14.58 45.44 -18.62
C THR A 338 -13.55 44.91 -19.62
N SER A 339 -12.34 44.58 -19.16
CA SER A 339 -11.59 43.43 -19.68
C SER A 339 -10.48 42.95 -18.74
N SER A 340 -10.40 41.63 -18.68
CA SER A 340 -9.48 40.72 -18.00
C SER A 340 -7.98 40.88 -18.34
N SER A 341 -7.09 40.44 -17.44
CA SER A 341 -6.23 39.23 -17.64
C SER A 341 -5.03 39.16 -16.68
N GLN A 342 -4.56 37.92 -16.51
CA GLN A 342 -3.41 37.38 -15.77
C GLN A 342 -2.07 38.10 -15.98
N VAL A 343 -1.09 37.88 -15.08
CA VAL A 343 0.26 37.31 -15.37
C VAL A 343 1.16 37.29 -14.12
N THR A 344 2.08 36.32 -14.17
CA THR A 344 3.02 35.67 -13.24
C THR A 344 4.30 36.42 -12.80
N SER A 345 4.80 36.02 -11.62
CA SER A 345 6.19 35.70 -11.18
C SER A 345 7.41 36.66 -11.30
N THR A 346 8.08 36.78 -10.13
CA THR A 346 9.55 36.82 -9.83
C THR A 346 10.44 37.97 -10.33
N VAL A 347 11.09 38.69 -9.40
CA VAL A 347 12.56 38.95 -9.34
C VAL A 347 12.99 39.22 -7.87
N ALA A 348 14.21 38.80 -7.50
CA ALA A 348 14.80 38.87 -6.17
C ALA A 348 15.79 40.04 -5.95
N SER A 349 16.19 40.17 -4.67
CA SER A 349 17.43 40.75 -4.10
C SER A 349 17.44 42.24 -3.68
N LYS A 350 17.59 42.52 -2.38
CA LYS A 350 18.87 42.78 -1.69
C LYS A 350 18.66 43.24 -0.23
N GLN A 351 19.58 42.82 0.63
CA GLN A 351 19.76 43.21 2.04
C GLN A 351 20.07 44.71 2.21
N VAL A 352 19.77 45.28 3.39
CA VAL A 352 20.74 45.88 4.35
C VAL A 352 20.02 46.37 5.63
N LYS A 353 20.34 45.70 6.76
CA LYS A 353 20.86 46.21 8.05
C LYS A 353 20.10 47.29 8.86
N SER A 354 19.66 46.91 10.07
CA SER A 354 19.73 47.74 11.28
C SER A 354 19.64 46.89 12.58
N LEU A 355 20.52 47.21 13.55
CA LEU A 355 20.51 46.79 14.97
C LEU A 355 19.81 47.90 15.81
N PRO A 356 19.63 47.76 17.15
CA PRO A 356 19.44 46.56 17.99
C PRO A 356 18.19 46.67 18.90
N GLY A 357 17.54 45.54 19.18
CA GLY A 357 16.46 45.42 20.15
C GLY A 357 16.84 44.46 21.29
N ARG A 358 16.97 45.03 22.48
CA ARG A 358 17.36 44.46 23.76
C ARG A 358 16.31 43.47 24.28
N THR A 359 16.67 42.21 24.56
CA THR A 359 15.98 41.37 25.56
C THR A 359 16.91 40.29 26.08
N GLY A 360 17.01 40.20 27.41
CA GLY A 360 18.00 39.39 28.12
C GLY A 360 17.71 37.90 28.09
N GLY A 361 18.77 37.13 27.84
CA GLY A 361 18.87 35.71 28.20
C GLY A 361 20.02 35.55 29.18
N PHE A 362 19.74 34.96 30.34
CA PHE A 362 20.78 34.42 31.21
C PHE A 362 21.23 33.08 30.64
N GLN A 363 22.53 32.93 30.49
CA GLN A 363 23.23 31.70 30.16
C GLN A 363 24.02 31.31 31.42
N ILE A 364 23.81 30.10 31.94
CA ILE A 364 24.65 29.53 32.98
C ILE A 364 25.48 28.42 32.33
N ASP A 365 26.78 28.62 32.44
CA ASP A 365 27.86 27.76 31.99
C ASP A 365 27.94 26.50 32.86
N GLY A 366 28.25 25.38 32.22
CA GLY A 366 28.41 24.10 32.88
C GLY A 366 29.88 23.81 33.17
N ALA A 367 30.25 23.79 34.45
CA ALA A 367 31.32 22.94 34.98
C ALA A 367 31.39 23.06 36.52
N SER A 368 31.20 21.93 37.20
CA SER A 368 32.00 21.47 38.36
C SER A 368 31.14 20.57 39.25
N GLY A 369 31.57 19.32 39.38
CA GLY A 369 31.00 18.39 40.35
C GLY A 369 31.14 18.94 41.77
N SER A 370 30.06 18.84 42.53
CA SER A 370 30.07 18.84 43.98
C SER A 370 28.83 18.10 44.47
N GLU A 371 29.01 17.42 45.58
CA GLU A 371 28.20 16.32 46.10
C GLU A 371 26.83 16.79 46.58
N ASN A 372 25.79 15.99 46.32
CA ASN A 372 24.46 16.22 46.90
C ASN A 372 24.48 15.83 48.39
N VAL A 373 24.47 16.84 49.25
CA VAL A 373 24.16 16.70 50.68
C VAL A 373 22.64 16.66 50.85
N TYR A 374 22.12 15.61 51.50
CA TYR A 374 20.73 15.55 51.95
C TYR A 374 20.67 15.84 53.46
N VAL A 375 19.81 16.79 53.84
CA VAL A 375 19.50 17.10 55.24
C VAL A 375 18.08 16.62 55.51
N ILE A 376 17.92 15.77 56.53
CA ILE A 376 16.62 15.38 57.10
C ILE A 376 16.65 15.85 58.56
N ASP A 377 15.61 16.59 58.97
CA ASP A 377 15.43 17.11 60.34
C ASP A 377 16.62 17.90 60.91
N GLY A 378 17.29 18.69 60.08
CA GLY A 378 18.32 19.64 60.52
C GLY A 378 19.69 19.03 60.84
N GLN A 379 19.94 17.76 60.50
CA GLN A 379 21.28 17.17 60.55
C GLN A 379 21.77 16.69 59.18
N GLU A 380 23.04 16.97 58.90
CA GLU A 380 23.76 16.56 57.70
C GLU A 380 24.17 15.09 57.82
N VAL A 381 23.70 14.23 56.91
CA VAL A 381 24.00 12.79 56.92
C VAL A 381 25.07 12.46 55.87
N THR A 382 26.32 12.38 56.33
CA THR A 382 27.49 11.93 55.56
C THR A 382 28.14 10.73 56.26
N ASN A 383 27.54 9.53 56.17
CA ASN A 383 28.23 8.23 56.35
C ASN A 383 27.25 7.04 56.29
N PHE A 384 27.27 6.29 55.19
CA PHE A 384 26.88 4.87 55.23
C PHE A 384 28.16 4.02 55.17
N ARG A 385 28.70 3.65 56.34
CA ARG A 385 29.66 2.54 56.47
C ARG A 385 29.03 1.42 57.30
N THR A 386 28.61 0.39 56.55
CA THR A 386 28.71 -1.05 56.87
C THR A 386 28.38 -1.48 58.29
N GLY A 387 27.10 -1.82 58.51
CA GLY A 387 26.73 -2.86 59.48
C GLY A 387 26.99 -4.23 58.87
N SER A 388 27.77 -5.07 59.56
CA SER A 388 28.00 -6.47 59.21
C SER A 388 26.67 -7.22 59.21
N LEU A 389 26.19 -7.63 58.04
CA LEU A 389 25.07 -8.54 57.92
C LEU A 389 25.58 -9.96 58.20
N GLU A 390 24.96 -10.62 59.17
CA GLU A 390 25.20 -12.01 59.50
C GLU A 390 25.05 -12.90 58.26
N SER A 391 26.03 -13.79 58.11
CA SER A 391 26.27 -14.69 56.99
C SER A 391 25.26 -15.84 56.94
N ASN A 392 23.98 -15.58 56.64
CA ASN A 392 22.98 -16.65 56.37
C ASN A 392 21.82 -16.28 55.40
N PHE A 393 21.90 -15.18 54.65
CA PHE A 393 20.92 -14.87 53.59
C PHE A 393 21.57 -14.77 52.21
N SER A 394 22.04 -15.91 51.70
CA SER A 394 22.30 -16.11 50.27
C SER A 394 20.97 -16.35 49.55
N SER A 395 20.16 -15.30 49.44
CA SER A 395 19.13 -15.25 48.40
C SER A 395 19.83 -14.78 47.14
N ALA A 396 20.31 -15.71 46.33
CA ALA A 396 20.60 -15.44 44.94
C ALA A 396 19.33 -14.84 44.33
N LYS A 397 19.28 -13.51 44.15
CA LYS A 397 18.31 -12.88 43.26
C LYS A 397 18.68 -13.36 41.86
N SER A 398 18.16 -14.52 41.46
CA SER A 398 18.10 -14.86 40.04
C SER A 398 17.31 -13.75 39.38
N GLU A 399 17.95 -12.92 38.56
CA GLU A 399 17.23 -12.02 37.67
C GLU A 399 16.25 -12.87 36.86
N ILE A 400 14.96 -12.66 37.08
CA ILE A 400 13.92 -13.38 36.35
C ILE A 400 14.03 -12.95 34.88
N LYS A 401 14.46 -13.86 34.00
CA LYS A 401 14.56 -13.55 32.59
C LYS A 401 13.17 -13.56 31.95
N VAL A 402 12.90 -12.59 31.07
CA VAL A 402 11.65 -12.50 30.30
C VAL A 402 11.48 -13.76 29.45
N SER A 403 12.56 -14.26 28.85
CA SER A 403 12.60 -15.55 28.17
C SER A 403 12.19 -16.70 29.09
N ASP A 404 12.75 -16.81 30.29
CA ASP A 404 12.44 -17.90 31.22
C ASP A 404 10.97 -17.89 31.66
N VAL A 405 10.40 -16.71 31.91
CA VAL A 405 8.97 -16.57 32.28
C VAL A 405 8.04 -16.94 31.13
N LEU A 406 8.33 -16.46 29.91
CA LEU A 406 7.48 -16.70 28.75
C LEU A 406 7.57 -18.15 28.27
N THR A 407 8.75 -18.77 28.36
CA THR A 407 8.99 -20.14 27.89
C THR A 407 8.74 -21.22 28.95
N GLY A 408 8.76 -20.86 30.24
CA GLY A 408 8.65 -21.76 31.39
C GLY A 408 7.24 -22.28 31.70
N GLY A 409 6.23 -21.99 30.86
CA GLY A 409 4.88 -22.56 31.01
C GLY A 409 4.01 -21.96 32.11
N ASN A 410 4.56 -21.11 32.98
CA ASN A 410 3.81 -20.36 34.00
C ASN A 410 3.19 -19.05 33.47
N SER A 411 3.54 -18.65 32.23
CA SER A 411 2.78 -17.64 31.48
C SER A 411 1.47 -18.28 31.01
N GLY A 412 0.33 -17.58 31.08
CA GLY A 412 -0.96 -18.09 30.60
C GLY A 412 -0.97 -18.26 29.07
N ILE A 413 -0.29 -19.30 28.58
CA ILE A 413 -0.10 -19.60 27.16
C ILE A 413 -1.40 -20.16 26.60
N GLN A 414 -2.20 -19.30 25.98
CA GLN A 414 -3.35 -19.71 25.19
C GLN A 414 -3.39 -18.92 23.89
N THR A 415 -3.58 -19.64 22.78
CA THR A 415 -4.00 -19.03 21.51
C THR A 415 -5.35 -18.36 21.76
N ALA A 416 -5.45 -17.06 21.46
CA ALA A 416 -6.65 -16.27 21.75
C ALA A 416 -7.57 -16.09 20.53
N ALA A 417 -7.20 -16.69 19.38
CA ALA A 417 -7.99 -16.63 18.16
C ALA A 417 -7.99 -17.94 17.38
N THR A 418 -9.13 -18.26 16.76
CA THR A 418 -9.23 -19.32 15.75
C THR A 418 -9.20 -18.73 14.34
N GLY A 419 -8.72 -19.50 13.37
CA GLY A 419 -8.58 -19.06 11.97
C GLY A 419 -9.39 -19.92 11.02
N GLY A 420 -9.90 -19.31 9.95
CA GLY A 420 -10.61 -20.03 8.88
C GLY A 420 -10.58 -19.27 7.56
N GLU A 421 -10.65 -20.02 6.46
CA GLU A 421 -10.83 -19.47 5.11
C GLU A 421 -12.32 -19.17 4.86
N ILE A 422 -12.62 -18.01 4.30
CA ILE A 422 -13.97 -17.58 3.92
C ILE A 422 -13.91 -17.04 2.49
N GLY A 423 -14.28 -17.88 1.52
CA GLY A 423 -14.01 -17.59 0.11
C GLY A 423 -12.51 -17.40 -0.11
N ASP A 424 -12.12 -16.24 -0.66
CA ASP A 424 -10.72 -15.87 -0.89
C ASP A 424 -10.07 -15.11 0.30
N LEU A 425 -10.79 -14.96 1.42
CA LEU A 425 -10.35 -14.21 2.60
C LEU A 425 -9.91 -15.13 3.74
N PHE A 426 -9.04 -14.63 4.61
CA PHE A 426 -8.68 -15.31 5.86
C PHE A 426 -9.24 -14.54 7.05
N GLN A 427 -9.96 -15.21 7.95
CA GLN A 427 -10.58 -14.60 9.12
C GLN A 427 -9.97 -15.14 10.42
N TYR A 428 -9.56 -14.23 11.30
CA TYR A 428 -9.24 -14.48 12.71
C TYR A 428 -10.49 -14.20 13.55
N ASN A 429 -11.00 -15.21 14.24
CA ASN A 429 -12.06 -15.08 15.23
C ASN A 429 -11.44 -14.97 16.61
N ILE A 430 -11.55 -13.80 17.24
CA ILE A 430 -11.07 -13.60 18.60
C ILE A 430 -12.00 -14.35 19.54
N GLU A 431 -11.45 -15.28 20.33
CA GLU A 431 -12.25 -16.18 21.17
C GLU A 431 -12.87 -15.45 22.36
N GLN A 432 -12.12 -14.50 22.95
CA GLN A 432 -12.60 -13.71 24.08
C GLN A 432 -13.27 -12.41 23.60
N PRO A 433 -14.43 -12.03 24.15
CA PRO A 433 -15.07 -10.76 23.84
C PRO A 433 -14.14 -9.57 24.13
N VAL A 434 -14.13 -8.59 23.23
CA VAL A 434 -13.21 -7.45 23.29
C VAL A 434 -13.95 -6.19 23.75
N THR A 435 -13.30 -5.41 24.62
CA THR A 435 -13.78 -4.07 25.01
C THR A 435 -12.75 -3.02 24.61
N VAL A 436 -13.17 -2.01 23.84
CA VAL A 436 -12.33 -0.88 23.42
C VAL A 436 -13.16 0.40 23.54
N GLU A 437 -12.74 1.30 24.43
CA GLU A 437 -13.38 2.61 24.57
C GLU A 437 -13.31 3.42 23.27
N ARG A 438 -14.22 4.37 23.10
CA ARG A 438 -14.19 5.31 21.96
C ARG A 438 -12.88 6.09 21.92
N ASN A 439 -12.38 6.33 20.71
CA ASN A 439 -11.13 7.05 20.45
C ASN A 439 -9.93 6.45 21.21
N ARG A 440 -9.86 5.11 21.25
CA ARG A 440 -8.74 4.34 21.81
C ARG A 440 -8.33 3.22 20.87
N SER A 441 -7.10 2.78 21.06
CA SER A 441 -6.52 1.62 20.37
C SER A 441 -6.33 0.47 21.36
N ALA A 442 -6.43 -0.76 20.87
CA ALA A 442 -6.20 -1.96 21.66
C ALA A 442 -5.24 -2.93 20.94
N LEU A 443 -4.42 -3.62 21.74
CA LEU A 443 -3.62 -4.76 21.29
C LEU A 443 -4.38 -6.05 21.61
N ILE A 444 -4.87 -6.71 20.57
CA ILE A 444 -5.65 -7.95 20.70
C ILE A 444 -4.73 -9.14 20.45
N PRO A 445 -4.58 -10.08 21.39
CA PRO A 445 -3.75 -11.26 21.18
C PRO A 445 -4.37 -12.14 20.08
N ILE A 446 -3.57 -12.56 19.11
CA ILE A 446 -3.97 -13.50 18.06
C ILE A 446 -3.38 -14.89 18.36
N VAL A 447 -2.09 -14.94 18.69
CA VAL A 447 -1.36 -16.19 18.89
C VAL A 447 -0.29 -16.00 19.96
N GLN A 448 -0.18 -16.96 20.87
CA GLN A 448 0.92 -17.05 21.83
C GLN A 448 1.29 -18.52 21.98
N THR A 449 2.43 -18.92 21.41
CA THR A 449 2.84 -20.33 21.41
C THR A 449 4.34 -20.47 21.22
N LYS A 450 4.88 -21.60 21.68
CA LYS A 450 6.17 -22.08 21.19
C LYS A 450 6.02 -22.45 19.71
N MET A 451 6.98 -22.04 18.91
CA MET A 451 7.03 -22.33 17.48
C MET A 451 8.25 -23.19 17.18
N GLU A 452 8.14 -24.02 16.14
CA GLU A 452 9.32 -24.70 15.61
C GLU A 452 10.24 -23.66 14.99
N GLY A 453 11.49 -23.66 15.42
CA GLY A 453 12.50 -22.78 14.86
C GLY A 453 13.79 -22.79 15.65
N GLU A 454 14.78 -22.12 15.10
CA GLU A 454 16.11 -22.03 15.71
C GLU A 454 16.79 -20.72 15.32
N ARG A 455 17.73 -20.30 16.16
CA ARG A 455 18.61 -19.17 15.88
C ARG A 455 19.63 -19.55 14.81
N VAL A 456 19.77 -18.71 13.80
CA VAL A 456 20.65 -18.95 12.66
C VAL A 456 21.40 -17.67 12.25
N SER A 457 22.47 -17.83 11.47
CA SER A 457 23.12 -16.75 10.74
C SER A 457 22.83 -16.91 9.24
N VAL A 458 22.32 -15.88 8.56
CA VAL A 458 21.97 -15.91 7.14
C VAL A 458 22.99 -15.12 6.35
N TYR A 459 23.68 -15.78 5.43
CA TYR A 459 24.70 -15.16 4.58
C TYR A 459 24.23 -15.07 3.14
N ASN A 460 24.22 -13.86 2.62
CA ASN A 460 23.95 -13.58 1.21
C ASN A 460 25.03 -12.62 0.70
N GLN A 461 25.93 -13.14 -0.13
CA GLN A 461 27.11 -12.41 -0.63
C GLN A 461 26.73 -11.09 -1.35
N ALA A 462 25.58 -11.06 -2.03
CA ALA A 462 25.12 -9.87 -2.76
C ALA A 462 24.60 -8.77 -1.83
N VAL A 463 24.06 -9.14 -0.67
CA VAL A 463 23.61 -8.19 0.35
C VAL A 463 24.79 -7.70 1.17
N ARG A 464 25.64 -8.63 1.63
CA ARG A 464 26.85 -8.31 2.40
C ARG A 464 27.95 -9.35 2.16
N PRO A 465 29.16 -8.93 1.74
CA PRO A 465 30.19 -9.88 1.33
C PRO A 465 30.99 -10.50 2.48
N ASP A 466 31.13 -9.83 3.62
CA ASP A 466 32.09 -10.20 4.68
C ASP A 466 31.46 -10.87 5.91
N ARG A 467 30.16 -10.67 6.14
CA ARG A 467 29.46 -11.10 7.36
C ARG A 467 28.01 -11.47 7.11
N PRO A 468 27.48 -12.49 7.82
CA PRO A 468 26.06 -12.82 7.78
C PRO A 468 25.22 -11.87 8.65
N PHE A 469 23.90 -11.98 8.53
CA PHE A 469 22.93 -11.43 9.46
C PHE A 469 22.53 -12.49 10.48
N SER A 470 22.38 -12.12 11.74
CA SER A 470 21.67 -12.94 12.74
C SER A 470 20.18 -13.00 12.37
N GLY A 471 19.60 -14.18 12.48
CA GLY A 471 18.21 -14.44 12.14
C GLY A 471 17.60 -15.60 12.91
N VAL A 472 16.33 -15.87 12.63
CA VAL A 472 15.60 -17.04 13.10
C VAL A 472 15.05 -17.79 11.90
N LEU A 473 15.25 -19.10 11.86
CA LEU A 473 14.46 -19.98 11.00
C LEU A 473 13.16 -20.26 11.76
N LEU A 474 12.06 -19.72 11.29
CA LEU A 474 10.75 -19.85 11.93
C LEU A 474 9.83 -20.68 11.04
N LYS A 475 9.22 -21.72 11.61
CA LYS A 475 8.21 -22.55 10.95
C LYS A 475 6.85 -22.37 11.61
N ASN A 476 5.83 -22.11 10.80
CA ASN A 476 4.47 -21.92 11.28
C ASN A 476 3.81 -23.26 11.63
N GLY A 477 3.90 -23.63 12.91
CA GLY A 477 3.22 -24.83 13.45
C GLY A 477 1.72 -24.63 13.71
N THR A 478 1.18 -23.42 13.56
CA THR A 478 -0.22 -23.11 13.86
C THR A 478 -1.14 -23.39 12.67
N LYS A 479 -2.46 -23.40 12.93
CA LYS A 479 -3.48 -23.42 11.87
C LYS A 479 -3.78 -22.03 11.30
N LEU A 480 -3.16 -20.98 11.85
CA LEU A 480 -3.40 -19.61 11.43
C LEU A 480 -2.46 -19.25 10.28
N THR A 481 -2.97 -18.54 9.28
CA THR A 481 -2.10 -17.72 8.43
C THR A 481 -1.60 -16.57 9.28
N LEU A 482 -0.31 -16.27 9.28
CA LEU A 482 0.23 -15.09 9.96
C LEU A 482 0.41 -13.99 8.92
N GLU A 483 -0.22 -12.83 9.11
CA GLU A 483 -0.07 -11.71 8.17
C GLU A 483 1.30 -11.05 8.23
N ALA A 484 1.62 -10.28 7.21
CA ALA A 484 2.81 -9.45 7.23
C ALA A 484 2.72 -8.38 8.33
N GLY A 485 3.82 -8.16 9.05
CA GLY A 485 3.86 -7.24 10.18
C GLY A 485 5.26 -7.06 10.74
N SER A 486 5.44 -6.05 11.59
CA SER A 486 6.71 -5.82 12.28
C SER A 486 6.96 -6.92 13.32
N MET A 487 8.21 -7.31 13.50
CA MET A 487 8.63 -8.33 14.45
C MET A 487 9.77 -7.81 15.31
N THR A 488 9.57 -7.75 16.62
CA THR A 488 10.63 -7.47 17.60
C THR A 488 11.25 -8.78 18.05
N VAL A 489 12.58 -8.85 18.08
CA VAL A 489 13.32 -10.04 18.54
C VAL A 489 13.99 -9.74 19.86
N ILE A 490 13.70 -10.57 20.86
CA ILE A 490 14.33 -10.56 22.18
C ILE A 490 15.15 -11.84 22.29
N ASP A 491 16.42 -11.69 22.67
CA ASP A 491 17.35 -12.79 22.88
C ASP A 491 17.72 -12.82 24.37
N GLY A 492 17.24 -13.83 25.09
CA GLY A 492 17.36 -13.88 26.54
C GLY A 492 16.57 -12.74 27.21
N ASN A 493 17.28 -11.70 27.65
CA ASN A 493 16.72 -10.48 28.27
C ASN A 493 16.99 -9.20 27.48
N ALA A 494 17.67 -9.31 26.35
CA ALA A 494 18.11 -8.16 25.59
C ALA A 494 17.30 -8.01 24.31
N TYR A 495 17.02 -6.76 23.96
CA TYR A 495 16.58 -6.42 22.61
C TYR A 495 17.67 -6.81 21.62
N ALA A 496 17.36 -7.73 20.71
CA ALA A 496 18.30 -8.26 19.73
C ALA A 496 18.18 -7.55 18.37
N GLY A 497 17.00 -7.05 18.04
CA GLY A 497 16.73 -6.32 16.82
C GLY A 497 15.27 -6.36 16.40
N GLU A 498 15.03 -5.87 15.20
CA GLU A 498 13.71 -5.82 14.55
C GLU A 498 13.80 -6.40 13.15
N ALA A 499 12.69 -6.97 12.70
CA ALA A 499 12.55 -7.48 11.35
C ALA A 499 11.14 -7.21 10.82
N LEU A 500 10.99 -7.28 9.50
CA LEU A 500 9.68 -7.32 8.86
C LEU A 500 9.35 -8.77 8.52
N MET A 501 8.24 -9.28 9.04
CA MET A 501 7.75 -10.60 8.71
C MET A 501 6.82 -10.48 7.50
N GLU A 502 7.03 -11.32 6.50
CA GLU A 502 6.07 -11.50 5.41
C GLU A 502 4.95 -12.46 5.83
N ARG A 503 3.88 -12.52 5.03
CA ARG A 503 2.80 -13.49 5.25
C ARG A 503 3.36 -14.91 5.31
N LEU A 504 2.98 -15.67 6.33
CA LEU A 504 3.46 -17.03 6.61
C LEU A 504 2.26 -17.97 6.83
N LYS A 505 1.99 -18.86 5.87
CA LYS A 505 0.87 -19.81 5.96
C LYS A 505 1.18 -20.98 6.90
N PRO A 506 0.18 -21.75 7.34
CA PRO A 506 0.41 -22.98 8.09
C PRO A 506 1.42 -23.91 7.41
N LYS A 507 2.33 -24.48 8.19
CA LYS A 507 3.44 -25.37 7.78
C LYS A 507 4.53 -24.74 6.93
N GLU A 508 4.41 -23.49 6.52
CA GLU A 508 5.50 -22.77 5.85
C GLU A 508 6.61 -22.42 6.84
N GLN A 509 7.83 -22.30 6.32
CA GLN A 509 9.00 -21.85 7.09
C GLN A 509 9.69 -20.67 6.40
N ARG A 510 10.33 -19.81 7.18
CA ARG A 510 11.02 -18.62 6.67
C ARG A 510 12.27 -18.31 7.50
N LEU A 511 13.33 -17.90 6.81
CA LEU A 511 14.48 -17.25 7.43
C LEU A 511 14.15 -15.77 7.60
N ILE A 512 14.26 -15.27 8.82
CA ILE A 512 13.99 -13.86 9.16
C ILE A 512 15.21 -13.29 9.85
N SER A 513 15.94 -12.41 9.16
CA SER A 513 17.11 -11.69 9.70
C SER A 513 16.68 -10.46 10.49
N PHE A 514 17.29 -10.23 11.66
CA PHE A 514 16.95 -9.11 12.56
C PHE A 514 18.15 -8.25 12.99
N ALA A 515 19.39 -8.73 12.81
CA ALA A 515 20.60 -7.99 13.18
C ALA A 515 21.81 -8.45 12.37
N LEU A 516 22.91 -7.71 12.42
CA LEU A 516 24.18 -8.15 11.85
C LEU A 516 24.86 -9.18 12.78
N ASP A 517 25.44 -10.25 12.23
CA ASP A 517 26.25 -11.19 13.01
C ASP A 517 27.73 -10.75 13.04
N LEU A 518 28.10 -10.06 14.13
CA LEU A 518 29.47 -9.60 14.36
C LEU A 518 30.43 -10.73 14.79
N GLY A 519 29.91 -11.91 15.13
CA GLY A 519 30.72 -13.03 15.58
C GLY A 519 31.05 -14.03 14.49
N THR A 520 30.72 -13.76 13.22
CA THR A 520 31.01 -14.66 12.10
C THR A 520 31.62 -13.86 10.96
N HIS A 521 32.70 -14.38 10.38
CA HIS A 521 33.34 -13.81 9.21
C HIS A 521 33.30 -14.78 8.04
N VAL A 522 33.09 -14.27 6.82
CA VAL A 522 33.04 -15.09 5.60
C VAL A 522 33.96 -14.46 4.57
N LYS A 523 34.86 -15.28 4.02
CA LYS A 523 35.67 -14.93 2.86
C LYS A 523 35.26 -15.83 1.70
N VAL A 524 34.90 -15.22 0.58
CA VAL A 524 34.49 -15.95 -0.63
C VAL A 524 35.59 -15.86 -1.67
N ARG A 525 35.98 -17.02 -2.22
CA ARG A 525 36.84 -17.12 -3.39
C ARG A 525 36.00 -17.61 -4.55
N ASN A 526 36.00 -16.86 -5.63
CA ASN A 526 35.33 -17.25 -6.86
C ASN A 526 36.36 -17.89 -7.79
N GLU A 527 36.04 -19.08 -8.24
CA GLU A 527 36.82 -19.86 -9.19
C GLU A 527 35.85 -20.21 -10.32
N GLY A 528 36.11 -19.70 -11.52
CA GLY A 528 35.27 -19.98 -12.68
C GLY A 528 36.14 -20.60 -13.75
N ASP A 529 35.78 -21.80 -14.17
CA ASP A 529 36.45 -22.50 -15.25
C ASP A 529 35.40 -23.13 -16.18
N SER A 530 35.74 -23.23 -17.46
CA SER A 530 35.00 -24.11 -18.36
C SER A 530 35.53 -25.53 -18.17
N GLU A 531 34.66 -26.47 -17.84
CA GLU A 531 35.04 -27.88 -17.90
C GLU A 531 35.31 -28.29 -19.36
N PRO A 532 36.20 -29.27 -19.59
CA PRO A 532 36.39 -29.84 -20.91
C PRO A 532 35.05 -30.32 -21.51
N ALA A 533 34.92 -30.23 -22.83
CA ALA A 533 33.75 -30.75 -23.53
C ALA A 533 33.52 -32.23 -23.17
N ARG A 534 32.30 -32.57 -22.77
CA ARG A 534 31.95 -33.95 -22.37
C ARG A 534 31.40 -34.78 -23.52
N LEU A 535 30.93 -34.12 -24.58
CA LEU A 535 30.37 -34.78 -25.76
C LEU A 535 30.61 -33.92 -26.99
N ILE A 536 31.25 -34.52 -28.00
CA ILE A 536 31.32 -33.96 -29.33
C ILE A 536 30.58 -34.89 -30.25
N LYS A 537 29.61 -34.35 -30.98
CA LYS A 537 28.83 -35.09 -31.94
C LYS A 537 28.99 -34.43 -33.31
N ALA A 538 29.27 -35.22 -34.34
CA ALA A 538 29.18 -34.76 -35.70
C ALA A 538 27.93 -35.38 -36.33
N VAL A 539 27.03 -34.54 -36.86
CA VAL A 539 25.81 -34.98 -37.55
C VAL A 539 25.62 -34.10 -38.78
N ASP A 540 25.46 -34.72 -39.95
CA ASP A 540 25.15 -34.03 -41.22
C ASP A 540 26.06 -32.84 -41.54
N GLY A 541 27.36 -32.97 -41.25
CA GLY A 541 28.35 -31.92 -41.51
C GLY A 541 28.45 -30.83 -40.45
N VAL A 542 27.70 -30.93 -39.35
CA VAL A 542 27.77 -30.02 -38.20
C VAL A 542 28.43 -30.72 -37.02
N LEU A 543 29.49 -30.12 -36.50
CA LEU A 543 30.15 -30.50 -35.26
C LEU A 543 29.50 -29.76 -34.09
N GLN A 544 28.80 -30.47 -33.23
CA GLN A 544 28.25 -29.97 -31.97
C GLN A 544 29.21 -30.27 -30.83
N VAL A 545 29.64 -29.23 -30.12
CA VAL A 545 30.51 -29.33 -28.95
C VAL A 545 29.68 -29.00 -27.72
N HIS A 546 29.42 -30.01 -26.89
CA HIS A 546 28.74 -29.85 -25.60
C HIS A 546 29.78 -29.75 -24.50
N TYR A 547 29.77 -28.62 -23.79
CA TYR A 547 30.63 -28.38 -22.64
C TYR A 547 29.84 -27.78 -21.50
N PHE A 548 30.42 -27.84 -20.30
CA PHE A 548 29.86 -27.19 -19.14
C PHE A 548 30.71 -25.97 -18.80
N ARG A 549 30.05 -24.84 -18.56
CA ARG A 549 30.68 -23.76 -17.83
C ARG A 549 30.43 -23.99 -16.35
N THR A 550 31.48 -23.97 -15.54
CA THR A 550 31.37 -24.15 -14.09
C THR A 550 31.67 -22.82 -13.39
N ASP A 551 30.85 -22.49 -12.39
CA ASP A 551 31.06 -21.38 -11.49
C ASP A 551 31.10 -21.95 -10.08
N GLN A 552 32.28 -21.86 -9.47
CA GLN A 552 32.58 -22.42 -8.18
C GLN A 552 32.87 -21.31 -7.20
N ARG A 553 32.27 -21.40 -6.02
CA ARG A 553 32.55 -20.51 -4.91
C ARG A 553 32.97 -21.30 -3.69
N THR A 554 34.14 -20.95 -3.17
CA THR A 554 34.65 -21.49 -1.92
C THR A 554 34.41 -20.46 -0.83
N TYR A 555 33.57 -20.82 0.15
CA TYR A 555 33.26 -20.05 1.34
C TYR A 555 34.19 -20.51 2.47
N GLU A 556 35.08 -19.64 2.93
CA GLU A 556 35.88 -19.82 4.14
C GLU A 556 35.15 -19.07 5.26
N ILE A 557 34.63 -19.82 6.24
CA ILE A 557 33.72 -19.34 7.27
C ILE A 557 34.40 -19.51 8.63
N THR A 558 34.47 -18.44 9.40
CA THR A 558 35.07 -18.42 10.74
C THR A 558 34.03 -18.02 11.76
N ASN A 559 33.71 -18.91 12.71
CA ASN A 559 32.98 -18.53 13.92
C ASN A 559 33.97 -17.93 14.92
N GLN A 560 33.78 -16.68 15.32
CA GLN A 560 34.66 -15.97 16.25
C GLN A 560 34.13 -16.00 17.69
N THR A 561 33.10 -16.81 17.96
CA THR A 561 32.45 -16.88 19.27
C THR A 561 32.64 -18.22 19.95
N GLY A 562 32.53 -18.24 21.28
CA GLY A 562 32.52 -19.46 22.09
C GLY A 562 31.21 -20.27 22.03
N ARG A 563 30.25 -19.90 21.17
CA ARG A 563 28.97 -20.61 21.01
C ARG A 563 28.94 -21.31 19.65
N ALA A 564 28.35 -22.50 19.60
CA ALA A 564 28.02 -23.13 18.33
C ALA A 564 26.98 -22.28 17.57
N LYS A 565 27.02 -22.32 16.24
CA LYS A 565 26.14 -21.58 15.36
C LYS A 565 25.69 -22.45 14.18
N VAL A 566 24.47 -22.18 13.72
CA VAL A 566 23.97 -22.69 12.46
C VAL A 566 23.92 -21.54 11.48
N MET A 567 24.54 -21.69 10.32
CA MET A 567 24.58 -20.69 9.27
C MET A 567 23.92 -21.21 8.00
N TYR A 568 23.13 -20.38 7.35
CA TYR A 568 22.54 -20.63 6.04
C TYR A 568 23.22 -19.76 4.99
N ILE A 569 23.80 -20.39 3.95
CA ILE A 569 24.34 -19.70 2.78
C ILE A 569 23.26 -19.64 1.71
N GLU A 570 22.87 -18.44 1.30
CA GLU A 570 22.01 -18.23 0.14
C GLU A 570 22.85 -18.11 -1.13
N TYR A 571 22.75 -19.12 -1.99
CA TYR A 571 23.37 -19.12 -3.31
C TYR A 571 22.30 -18.87 -4.38
N PRO A 572 22.46 -17.86 -5.26
CA PRO A 572 21.42 -17.50 -6.22
C PRO A 572 21.20 -18.59 -7.27
N ILE A 573 19.93 -18.91 -7.53
CA ILE A 573 19.49 -19.73 -8.66
C ILE A 573 19.50 -18.85 -9.91
N ARG A 574 20.21 -19.30 -10.94
CA ARG A 574 20.34 -18.61 -12.23
C ARG A 574 19.74 -19.48 -13.32
N ASP A 575 19.07 -18.85 -14.28
CA ASP A 575 18.49 -19.58 -15.41
C ASP A 575 19.59 -20.26 -16.23
N GLY A 576 19.32 -21.50 -16.67
CA GLY A 576 20.29 -22.37 -17.34
C GLY A 576 21.44 -22.90 -16.46
N TRP A 577 21.58 -22.47 -15.20
CA TRP A 577 22.59 -23.00 -14.28
C TRP A 577 21.96 -24.01 -13.33
N GLN A 578 22.59 -25.17 -13.18
CA GLN A 578 22.19 -26.23 -12.28
C GLN A 578 23.28 -26.52 -11.26
N LEU A 579 22.89 -27.01 -10.08
CA LEU A 579 23.84 -27.44 -9.08
C LEU A 579 24.69 -28.60 -9.63
N SER A 580 26.02 -28.50 -9.48
CA SER A 580 26.93 -29.56 -9.89
C SER A 580 26.88 -30.73 -8.92
N ASP A 581 27.19 -31.94 -9.41
CA ASP A 581 27.10 -33.18 -8.61
C ASP A 581 28.13 -33.23 -7.47
N ASP A 582 29.24 -32.47 -7.59
CA ASP A 582 30.31 -32.32 -6.59
C ASP A 582 29.98 -31.28 -5.50
N SER A 583 28.89 -30.53 -5.67
CA SER A 583 28.42 -29.54 -4.71
C SER A 583 27.67 -30.21 -3.56
N PRO A 584 27.74 -29.69 -2.31
CA PRO A 584 26.89 -30.17 -1.23
C PRO A 584 25.41 -30.05 -1.62
N LYS A 585 24.55 -30.89 -1.05
CA LYS A 585 23.11 -30.75 -1.26
C LYS A 585 22.57 -29.57 -0.46
N PRO A 586 21.70 -28.72 -1.05
CA PRO A 586 21.02 -27.69 -0.28
C PRO A 586 20.08 -28.35 0.73
N ASP A 587 19.90 -27.70 1.88
CA ASP A 587 18.92 -28.10 2.89
C ASP A 587 17.50 -27.93 2.32
N TYR A 588 17.25 -26.82 1.64
CA TYR A 588 16.08 -26.59 0.80
C TYR A 588 16.35 -25.48 -0.22
N SER A 589 15.44 -25.33 -1.17
CA SER A 589 15.51 -24.31 -2.22
C SER A 589 14.28 -23.42 -2.20
N THR A 590 14.46 -22.17 -2.58
CA THR A 590 13.38 -21.23 -2.89
C THR A 590 13.32 -21.02 -4.40
N GLN A 591 12.45 -20.14 -4.89
CA GLN A 591 12.45 -19.75 -6.30
C GLN A 591 13.75 -19.03 -6.72
N LYS A 592 14.44 -18.37 -5.79
CA LYS A 592 15.59 -17.50 -6.09
C LYS A 592 16.93 -18.00 -5.56
N TYR A 593 16.92 -18.90 -4.57
CA TYR A 593 18.13 -19.31 -3.85
C TYR A 593 18.13 -20.79 -3.51
N TYR A 594 19.28 -21.45 -3.69
CA TYR A 594 19.66 -22.66 -2.96
C TYR A 594 20.12 -22.23 -1.56
N ARG A 595 19.68 -22.94 -0.52
CA ARG A 595 20.05 -22.65 0.87
C ARG A 595 20.82 -23.81 1.47
N PHE A 596 22.09 -23.58 1.80
CA PHE A 596 22.97 -24.59 2.38
C PHE A 596 23.11 -24.37 3.88
N ARG A 597 22.76 -25.40 4.67
CA ARG A 597 22.92 -25.40 6.12
C ARG A 597 24.37 -25.75 6.48
N VAL A 598 24.95 -24.97 7.38
CA VAL A 598 26.33 -25.07 7.83
C VAL A 598 26.37 -25.00 9.34
N GLU A 599 26.70 -26.11 9.98
CA GLU A 599 26.91 -26.14 11.43
C GLU A 599 28.37 -25.79 11.74
N LEU A 600 28.55 -24.86 12.69
CA LEU A 600 29.83 -24.34 13.14
C LEU A 600 29.93 -24.51 14.65
N GLY A 601 30.92 -25.24 15.13
CA GLY A 601 31.30 -25.31 16.53
C GLY A 601 31.88 -23.99 17.05
N PRO A 602 32.10 -23.88 18.37
CA PRO A 602 32.78 -22.75 18.99
C PRO A 602 34.16 -22.52 18.36
N LEU A 603 34.47 -21.28 17.96
CA LEU A 603 35.76 -20.89 17.38
C LEU A 603 36.19 -21.70 16.13
N GLU A 604 35.27 -22.38 15.45
CA GLU A 604 35.57 -23.23 14.29
C GLU A 604 35.78 -22.44 13.00
N ASP A 605 36.75 -22.87 12.20
CA ASP A 605 36.93 -22.52 10.80
C ASP A 605 36.43 -23.64 9.89
N LYS A 606 35.56 -23.32 8.93
CA LYS A 606 34.96 -24.29 8.00
C LYS A 606 35.02 -23.81 6.57
N LYS A 607 35.30 -24.73 5.64
CA LYS A 607 35.32 -24.45 4.20
C LYS A 607 34.20 -25.20 3.49
N ILE A 608 33.45 -24.51 2.65
CA ILE A 608 32.41 -25.10 1.82
C ILE A 608 32.59 -24.64 0.39
N LYS A 609 32.61 -25.61 -0.53
CA LYS A 609 32.70 -25.38 -1.96
C LYS A 609 31.33 -25.62 -2.57
N ILE A 610 30.73 -24.61 -3.18
CA ILE A 610 29.47 -24.72 -3.93
C ILE A 610 29.79 -24.52 -5.40
N SER A 611 29.45 -25.52 -6.21
CA SER A 611 29.68 -25.55 -7.65
C SER A 611 28.34 -25.60 -8.38
N VAL A 612 28.19 -24.74 -9.38
CA VAL A 612 27.08 -24.79 -10.34
C VAL A 612 27.65 -24.91 -11.75
N ARG A 613 26.93 -25.60 -12.62
CA ARG A 613 27.30 -25.80 -14.02
C ARG A 613 26.17 -25.34 -14.94
N GLN A 614 26.54 -24.77 -16.06
CA GLN A 614 25.63 -24.44 -17.15
C GLN A 614 25.98 -25.32 -18.36
N PRO A 615 25.06 -26.16 -18.84
CA PRO A 615 25.25 -26.85 -20.11
C PRO A 615 25.23 -25.82 -21.25
N LEU A 616 26.25 -25.89 -22.11
CA LEU A 616 26.37 -25.08 -23.30
C LEU A 616 26.58 -25.98 -24.53
N MET A 617 26.18 -25.47 -25.68
CA MET A 617 26.36 -26.13 -26.97
C MET A 617 26.83 -25.11 -27.98
N GLU A 618 27.95 -25.40 -28.64
CA GLU A 618 28.44 -24.67 -29.80
C GLU A 618 28.34 -25.54 -31.04
N SER A 619 28.02 -24.94 -32.18
CA SER A 619 27.89 -25.63 -33.46
C SER A 619 28.88 -25.06 -34.47
N TYR A 620 29.66 -25.95 -35.09
CA TYR A 620 30.64 -25.60 -36.12
C TYR A 620 30.36 -26.36 -37.40
N GLN A 621 30.36 -25.66 -38.54
CA GLN A 621 30.26 -26.31 -39.84
C GLN A 621 31.61 -26.94 -40.19
N LEU A 622 31.65 -28.26 -40.42
CA LEU A 622 32.89 -28.96 -40.78
C LEU A 622 33.52 -28.40 -42.06
N ALA A 623 32.69 -27.92 -42.99
CA ALA A 623 33.16 -27.26 -44.21
C ALA A 623 33.91 -25.93 -43.96
N GLN A 624 33.63 -25.25 -42.84
CA GLN A 624 34.20 -23.93 -42.49
C GLN A 624 35.28 -24.00 -41.42
N LEU A 625 35.47 -25.16 -40.78
CA LEU A 625 36.46 -25.35 -39.72
C LEU A 625 37.89 -24.99 -40.20
N ASN A 626 38.65 -24.24 -39.41
CA ASN A 626 40.03 -23.85 -39.77
C ASN A 626 41.08 -24.46 -38.81
N ARG A 627 42.37 -24.27 -39.11
CA ARG A 627 43.46 -24.83 -38.28
C ARG A 627 43.54 -24.20 -36.89
N VAL A 628 43.12 -22.94 -36.73
CA VAL A 628 43.08 -22.24 -35.43
C VAL A 628 42.00 -22.85 -34.54
N ASP A 629 40.82 -23.14 -35.09
CA ASP A 629 39.73 -23.81 -34.38
C ASP A 629 40.17 -25.21 -33.92
N LEU A 630 40.81 -25.97 -34.82
CA LEU A 630 41.32 -27.32 -34.54
C LEU A 630 42.38 -27.32 -33.43
N GLN A 631 43.32 -26.37 -33.47
CA GLN A 631 44.32 -26.22 -32.42
C GLN A 631 43.67 -25.84 -31.08
N THR A 632 42.66 -24.98 -31.11
CA THR A 632 41.89 -24.59 -29.91
C THR A 632 41.15 -25.80 -29.32
N PHE A 633 40.48 -26.60 -30.16
CA PHE A 633 39.77 -27.80 -29.72
C PHE A 633 40.72 -28.83 -29.11
N PHE A 634 41.90 -29.02 -29.71
CA PHE A 634 42.90 -29.93 -29.16
C PHE A 634 43.47 -29.43 -27.84
N THR A 635 43.83 -28.13 -27.76
CA THR A 635 44.39 -27.53 -26.54
C THR A 635 43.40 -27.54 -25.39
N LYS A 636 42.11 -27.30 -25.66
CA LYS A 636 41.03 -27.37 -24.67
C LYS A 636 40.58 -28.80 -24.34
N GLY A 637 41.19 -29.82 -24.95
CA GLY A 637 40.86 -31.23 -24.72
C GLY A 637 39.49 -31.64 -25.25
N TYR A 638 38.92 -30.89 -26.19
CA TYR A 638 37.63 -31.19 -26.81
C TYR A 638 37.76 -32.44 -27.69
N ILE A 639 38.81 -32.50 -28.50
CA ILE A 639 39.11 -33.61 -29.40
C ILE A 639 40.38 -34.34 -28.99
N ASN A 640 40.44 -35.65 -29.20
CA ASN A 640 41.67 -36.43 -29.07
C ASN A 640 42.56 -36.30 -30.33
N ASP A 641 43.79 -36.81 -30.26
CA ASP A 641 44.74 -36.72 -31.37
C ASP A 641 44.24 -37.42 -32.64
N GLU A 642 43.52 -38.54 -32.49
CA GLU A 642 42.93 -39.26 -33.63
C GLU A 642 41.89 -38.40 -34.37
N THR A 643 41.00 -37.74 -33.63
CA THR A 643 39.96 -36.87 -34.19
C THR A 643 40.59 -35.61 -34.79
N ARG A 644 41.65 -35.08 -34.17
CA ARG A 644 42.45 -33.96 -34.69
C ARG A 644 42.99 -34.28 -36.08
N VAL A 645 43.67 -35.41 -36.25
CA VAL A 645 44.24 -35.82 -37.54
C VAL A 645 43.17 -35.98 -38.62
N ARG A 646 41.99 -36.53 -38.28
CA ARG A 646 40.87 -36.67 -39.24
C ARG A 646 40.31 -35.32 -39.68
N LEU A 647 40.16 -34.36 -38.77
CA LEU A 647 39.72 -33.00 -39.09
C LEU A 647 40.78 -32.24 -39.92
N GLU A 648 42.06 -32.46 -39.63
CA GLU A 648 43.17 -31.88 -40.38
C GLU A 648 43.13 -32.31 -41.85
N LYS A 649 42.80 -33.58 -42.13
CA LYS A 649 42.59 -34.07 -43.51
C LYS A 649 41.48 -33.32 -44.26
N ILE A 650 40.36 -33.00 -43.60
CA ILE A 650 39.27 -32.22 -44.20
C ILE A 650 39.74 -30.81 -44.55
N ILE A 651 40.50 -30.18 -43.64
CA ILE A 651 41.08 -28.85 -43.85
C ILE A 651 42.08 -28.86 -45.00
N ASP A 652 42.90 -29.90 -45.12
CA ASP A 652 43.89 -30.04 -46.18
C ASP A 652 43.25 -30.23 -47.56
N ILE A 653 42.22 -31.08 -47.67
CA ILE A 653 41.46 -31.24 -48.92
C ILE A 653 40.90 -29.89 -49.36
N ARG A 654 40.30 -29.12 -48.44
CA ARG A 654 39.78 -27.78 -48.73
C ARG A 654 40.89 -26.80 -49.16
N SER A 655 42.04 -26.83 -48.48
CA SER A 655 43.19 -25.99 -48.83
C SER A 655 43.70 -26.31 -50.24
N GLN A 656 43.75 -27.59 -50.62
CA GLN A 656 44.13 -28.02 -51.96
C GLN A 656 43.10 -27.58 -53.01
N SER A 657 41.80 -27.73 -52.72
CA SER A 657 40.74 -27.23 -53.61
C SER A 657 40.85 -25.72 -53.84
N ALA A 658 41.10 -24.94 -52.79
CA ALA A 658 41.27 -23.49 -52.90
C ALA A 658 42.52 -23.09 -53.72
N GLN A 659 43.63 -23.83 -53.59
CA GLN A 659 44.82 -23.61 -54.40
C GLN A 659 44.59 -23.95 -55.88
N ILE A 660 43.86 -25.02 -56.17
CA ILE A 660 43.50 -25.39 -57.55
C ILE A 660 42.56 -24.34 -58.16
N GLU A 661 41.57 -23.88 -57.41
CA GLU A 661 40.64 -22.85 -57.85
C GLU A 661 41.37 -21.53 -58.17
N ALA A 662 42.31 -21.11 -57.32
CA ALA A 662 43.16 -19.95 -57.59
C ALA A 662 43.99 -20.11 -58.87
N LYS A 663 44.51 -21.32 -59.16
CA LYS A 663 45.24 -21.61 -60.41
C LYS A 663 44.32 -21.58 -61.63
N LEU A 664 43.12 -22.15 -61.54
CA LEU A 664 42.13 -22.15 -62.62
C LEU A 664 41.72 -20.72 -62.97
N ASN A 665 41.42 -19.89 -61.97
CA ASN A 665 41.11 -18.48 -62.19
C ASN A 665 42.30 -17.73 -62.81
N GLY A 666 43.52 -18.03 -62.38
CA GLY A 666 44.74 -17.47 -62.99
C GLY A 666 44.93 -17.87 -64.45
N PHE A 667 44.51 -19.08 -64.85
CA PHE A 667 44.51 -19.48 -66.26
C PHE A 667 43.44 -18.77 -67.05
N ASP A 668 42.23 -18.58 -66.51
CA ASP A 668 41.18 -17.83 -67.21
C ASP A 668 41.62 -16.37 -67.47
N ASP A 669 42.30 -15.73 -66.50
CA ASP A 669 42.92 -14.41 -66.67
C ASP A 669 44.04 -14.38 -67.73
N GLU A 670 44.81 -15.48 -67.87
CA GLU A 670 45.89 -15.60 -68.86
C GLU A 670 45.32 -15.86 -70.27
N VAL A 671 44.25 -16.66 -70.40
CA VAL A 671 43.53 -16.88 -71.67
C VAL A 671 42.98 -15.56 -72.20
N GLU A 672 42.28 -14.79 -71.36
CA GLU A 672 41.70 -13.50 -71.76
C GLU A 672 42.78 -12.55 -72.30
N LYS A 673 43.94 -12.47 -71.63
CA LYS A 673 45.08 -11.66 -72.09
C LYS A 673 45.65 -12.11 -73.43
N ILE A 674 45.72 -13.43 -73.66
CA ILE A 674 46.20 -13.99 -74.93
C ILE A 674 45.19 -13.72 -76.04
N GLU A 675 43.89 -13.90 -75.80
CA GLU A 675 42.83 -13.61 -76.78
C GLU A 675 42.85 -12.13 -77.21
N ASP A 676 43.01 -11.22 -76.25
CA ASP A 676 43.16 -9.79 -76.50
C ASP A 676 44.45 -9.46 -77.29
N ASP A 677 45.56 -10.13 -76.98
CA ASP A 677 46.80 -9.96 -77.75
C ASP A 677 46.67 -10.50 -79.18
N GLN A 678 46.03 -11.66 -79.38
CA GLN A 678 45.75 -12.24 -80.70
C GLN A 678 44.85 -11.34 -81.55
N LYS A 679 43.84 -10.71 -80.95
CA LYS A 679 43.02 -9.69 -81.63
C LYS A 679 43.88 -8.52 -82.11
N ARG A 680 44.74 -7.98 -81.25
CA ARG A 680 45.69 -6.91 -81.61
C ARG A 680 46.69 -7.35 -82.68
N LEU A 681 47.20 -8.59 -82.61
CA LEU A 681 48.09 -9.15 -83.62
C LEU A 681 47.40 -9.27 -84.98
N ARG A 682 46.15 -9.73 -85.04
CA ARG A 682 45.36 -9.77 -86.29
C ARG A 682 45.17 -8.39 -86.90
N GLU A 683 44.74 -7.41 -86.10
CA GLU A 683 44.57 -6.01 -86.55
C GLU A 683 45.90 -5.44 -87.08
N ASN A 684 47.01 -5.70 -86.38
CA ASN A 684 48.34 -5.28 -86.80
C ASN A 684 48.81 -5.97 -88.09
N ILE A 685 48.54 -7.27 -88.26
CA ILE A 685 48.88 -8.02 -89.48
C ILE A 685 48.07 -7.50 -90.67
N GLU A 686 46.77 -7.22 -90.50
CA GLU A 686 45.90 -6.68 -91.54
C GLU A 686 46.32 -5.26 -91.97
N ALA A 687 46.76 -4.43 -91.02
CA ALA A 687 47.31 -3.11 -91.32
C ALA A 687 48.64 -3.21 -92.12
N LEU A 688 49.51 -4.15 -91.75
CA LEU A 688 50.86 -4.29 -92.32
C LEU A 688 50.87 -5.07 -93.66
N SER A 689 49.88 -5.92 -93.93
CA SER A 689 49.81 -6.70 -95.19
C SER A 689 49.62 -5.84 -96.44
N LYS A 690 49.35 -4.54 -96.28
CA LYS A 690 49.21 -3.55 -97.37
C LYS A 690 50.53 -2.88 -97.75
N THR A 691 51.63 -3.15 -97.05
CA THR A 691 52.97 -2.57 -97.33
C THR A 691 53.99 -3.65 -97.73
N PRO A 692 54.63 -3.54 -98.93
CA PRO A 692 55.56 -4.56 -99.44
C PRO A 692 56.81 -4.80 -98.58
N GLU A 693 57.26 -3.82 -97.80
CA GLU A 693 58.46 -3.92 -96.95
C GLU A 693 58.22 -4.59 -95.58
N ALA A 694 56.98 -4.93 -95.20
CA ALA A 694 56.65 -5.38 -93.83
C ALA A 694 56.80 -6.90 -93.57
N LYS A 695 57.33 -7.68 -94.53
CA LYS A 695 57.38 -9.16 -94.46
C LYS A 695 58.08 -9.71 -93.21
N THR A 696 59.16 -9.10 -92.77
CA THR A 696 59.93 -9.52 -91.58
C THR A 696 59.18 -9.29 -90.27
N LEU A 697 58.35 -8.24 -90.17
CA LEU A 697 57.56 -7.95 -88.97
C LEU A 697 56.33 -8.85 -88.89
N ILE A 698 55.68 -9.13 -90.03
CA ILE A 698 54.58 -10.10 -90.14
C ILE A 698 55.05 -11.50 -89.71
N ALA A 699 56.24 -11.93 -90.15
CA ALA A 699 56.81 -13.22 -89.75
C ALA A 699 57.01 -13.32 -88.22
N ARG A 700 57.38 -12.22 -87.55
CA ARG A 700 57.50 -12.17 -86.08
C ARG A 700 56.14 -12.29 -85.37
N TYR A 701 55.10 -11.63 -85.88
CA TYR A 701 53.76 -11.74 -85.31
C TYR A 701 53.14 -13.12 -85.50
N ILE A 702 53.38 -13.77 -86.65
CA ILE A 702 52.96 -15.16 -86.88
C ILE A 702 53.70 -16.10 -85.92
N ALA A 703 55.01 -15.91 -85.70
CA ALA A 703 55.75 -16.71 -84.73
C ALA A 703 55.20 -16.53 -83.30
N LYS A 704 54.96 -15.29 -82.87
CA LYS A 704 54.34 -15.00 -81.56
C LYS A 704 52.93 -15.58 -81.44
N ALA A 705 52.14 -15.55 -82.51
CA ALA A 705 50.82 -16.16 -82.52
C ALA A 705 50.90 -17.68 -82.38
N ASN A 706 51.84 -18.35 -83.05
CA ASN A 706 52.07 -19.79 -82.90
C ASN A 706 52.54 -20.16 -81.48
N ASP A 707 53.40 -19.35 -80.86
CA ASP A 707 53.83 -19.54 -79.47
C ASP A 707 52.63 -19.40 -78.51
N GLN A 708 51.74 -18.44 -78.76
CA GLN A 708 50.51 -18.24 -78.00
C GLN A 708 49.52 -19.40 -78.17
N GLU A 709 49.33 -19.92 -79.38
CA GLU A 709 48.50 -21.12 -79.63
C GLU A 709 49.06 -22.33 -78.88
N THR A 710 50.38 -22.53 -78.91
CA THR A 710 51.05 -23.60 -78.15
C THR A 710 50.80 -23.45 -76.64
N ARG A 711 50.87 -22.22 -76.12
CA ARG A 711 50.59 -21.92 -74.71
C ARG A 711 49.11 -22.15 -74.35
N LEU A 712 48.17 -21.81 -75.22
CA LEU A 712 46.74 -22.07 -75.02
C LEU A 712 46.45 -23.59 -74.97
N GLU A 713 47.06 -24.37 -75.86
CA GLU A 713 46.94 -25.84 -75.85
C GLU A 713 47.50 -26.46 -74.56
N GLU A 714 48.65 -25.98 -74.08
CA GLU A 714 49.23 -26.39 -72.80
C GLU A 714 48.32 -26.03 -71.62
N MET A 715 47.83 -24.79 -71.57
CA MET A 715 46.93 -24.32 -70.52
C MET A 715 45.61 -25.08 -70.53
N GLU A 716 45.04 -25.41 -71.69
CA GLU A 716 43.80 -26.18 -71.79
C GLU A 716 43.99 -27.59 -71.19
N LYS A 717 45.13 -28.23 -71.49
CA LYS A 717 45.49 -29.54 -70.92
C LYS A 717 45.66 -29.47 -69.41
N GLU A 718 46.35 -28.46 -68.90
CA GLU A 718 46.53 -28.24 -67.46
C GLU A 718 45.21 -27.91 -66.76
N ARG A 719 44.38 -27.04 -67.36
CA ARG A 719 43.05 -26.66 -66.85
C ARG A 719 42.13 -27.87 -66.76
N ARG A 720 42.15 -28.77 -67.76
CA ARG A 720 41.37 -30.01 -67.75
C ARG A 720 41.81 -30.95 -66.62
N SER A 721 43.12 -31.15 -66.46
CA SER A 721 43.69 -31.94 -65.36
C SER A 721 43.34 -31.37 -63.98
N LEU A 722 43.49 -30.06 -63.79
CA LEU A 722 43.15 -29.37 -62.55
C LEU A 722 41.64 -29.39 -62.26
N SER A 723 40.80 -29.28 -63.29
CA SER A 723 39.33 -29.38 -63.14
C SER A 723 38.90 -30.79 -62.69
N GLU A 724 39.49 -31.84 -63.27
CA GLU A 724 39.28 -33.22 -62.83
C GLU A 724 39.75 -33.45 -61.38
N GLN A 725 40.92 -32.92 -61.02
CA GLN A 725 41.42 -32.95 -59.64
C GLN A 725 40.51 -32.19 -58.67
N ARG A 726 39.99 -31.03 -59.05
CA ARG A 726 39.02 -30.26 -58.24
C ARG A 726 37.75 -31.05 -58.01
N LEU A 727 37.19 -31.69 -59.04
CA LEU A 727 36.00 -32.53 -58.93
C LEU A 727 36.25 -33.74 -58.02
N GLN A 728 37.44 -34.34 -58.09
CA GLN A 728 37.84 -35.43 -57.21
C GLN A 728 37.91 -34.97 -55.75
N LEU A 729 38.62 -33.87 -55.47
CA LEU A 729 38.70 -33.30 -54.12
C LEU A 729 37.34 -32.88 -53.57
N ALA A 730 36.43 -32.38 -54.41
CA ALA A 730 35.06 -32.05 -53.99
C ALA A 730 34.27 -33.31 -53.56
N ARG A 731 34.42 -34.42 -54.29
CA ARG A 731 33.84 -35.72 -53.91
C ARG A 731 34.46 -36.26 -52.62
N ASP A 732 35.78 -36.17 -52.50
CA ASP A 732 36.51 -36.62 -51.32
C ASP A 732 36.16 -35.80 -50.08
N LEU A 733 35.97 -34.48 -50.23
CA LEU A 733 35.51 -33.59 -49.17
C LEU A 733 34.08 -33.94 -48.73
N ALA A 734 33.16 -34.10 -49.67
CA ALA A 734 31.77 -34.46 -49.37
C ALA A 734 31.67 -35.84 -48.68
N ALA A 735 32.47 -36.82 -49.15
CA ALA A 735 32.56 -38.13 -48.53
C ALA A 735 33.15 -38.03 -47.12
N ALA A 736 34.27 -37.33 -46.95
CA ALA A 736 34.92 -37.15 -45.65
C ALA A 736 34.00 -36.50 -44.63
N ILE A 737 33.25 -35.46 -45.00
CA ILE A 737 32.27 -34.80 -44.13
C ILE A 737 31.12 -35.73 -43.78
N ARG A 738 30.55 -36.45 -44.76
CA ARG A 738 29.39 -37.34 -44.55
C ARG A 738 29.73 -38.53 -43.65
N THR A 739 30.94 -39.06 -43.75
CA THR A 739 31.41 -40.20 -42.93
C THR A 739 32.08 -39.77 -41.63
N PHE A 740 32.14 -38.46 -41.35
CA PHE A 740 32.83 -37.97 -40.17
C PHE A 740 31.97 -38.23 -38.92
N GLU A 741 32.41 -39.20 -38.13
CA GLU A 741 31.87 -39.49 -36.80
C GLU A 741 32.97 -39.34 -35.75
N VAL A 742 32.61 -38.71 -34.64
CA VAL A 742 33.48 -38.64 -33.45
C VAL A 742 33.23 -39.89 -32.63
N LYS A 743 34.30 -40.63 -32.33
CA LYS A 743 34.25 -41.85 -31.51
C LYS A 743 34.38 -41.53 -30.03
#